data_AF-A0A0V1L6F3-F1
#
_entry.id   AF-A0A0V1L6F3-F1
#
_cell.length_a   1.000
_cell.length_b   1.000
_cell.length_c   1.000
_cell.angle_alpha   90.00
_cell.angle_beta   90.00
_cell.angle_gamma   90.00
#
_symmetry.space_group_name_H-M   'P 1'
#
loop_
_entity.id
_entity.type
_entity.pdbx_description
1 polymer ?
#
loop_
_entity_poly.entity_id
_entity_poly.type
_entity_poly.pdbx_seq_one_letter_code
_entity_poly.pdbx_strand_id
1 'polypeptide(L)'
;LKNSAYRNFIVFERLSMAGVIMQISPESRVKGDAYDIEAWYMLLREHLKKPIAESRPFFERLVENFPVCGRFWRYYVEQEIRAQNYEEAEKVGGSFIYEFAHFIYLLFQRCLPKVLHIELWKCYVRYVRETKGSLLSFQEQMAHVYDFAMEKIGFDIQSYQVYTDYVNFLKSVQAVGGYAENQRISAIRKVYHRGVSTPLTNVELLWSEYCSWEKSVNPVLAEKLIADKHRDYQSARRVMKEMETVMRGLNRNKVSVPPRRTLSEFRQFALWKQLIDWEKSNPLQTDDYALYAKRVIYAYEQALLCFSFHCNIWYEASVFIQQASDLLIERGDAKLGMSLMNANISLFERAVHSLKLNNMLLHFAYADFEEQRMKFDKTQVIYNRLVECNDVNPTLAYIQFMKYFRRTEGIKSARALFKKAREDGRCEYHVYVAAAFMEYRCCKDETVASKIFEMALQKFGPKPDLVECYLDYLKQLNIHLENTNFRSVVERLLNTENLPINQLLEFWNKYCNYVQCVGNSEEIKDVFQRRGKCLQKHYGVKSSGLYIDLCRYGTLLPCSYKQLPATDYLKLESSKNEIFAELKAKVQIIVSDKTKPKPDVSGMQRFVPKLPLWSCLREYPEDGNGQVEKELYREEEDEEREEEEGRGEEEEEVLRVKGEEEVIPLHAAHHITYCLPKPSASPIEVNAEEILNSLCRIYPHSAQKKMSKISNPGSEKDKILNQIGVAMKLYVDSIEAKEEMERKKRSGSFSDSEEEPLYTSEELAKVNVYHKRRQMQRTINLPSMATAL
;
A
#
# COMPACT_ATOMS: atom_id res chain seq x y z
N LEU A 1 31.22 3.56 -35.27
CA LEU A 1 31.70 4.95 -35.05
C LEU A 1 30.68 5.85 -34.33
N LYS A 2 29.40 5.95 -34.75
CA LYS A 2 28.38 6.78 -34.06
C LYS A 2 28.07 6.39 -32.59
N ASN A 3 28.15 5.11 -32.21
CA ASN A 3 27.94 4.66 -30.82
C ASN A 3 29.13 4.93 -29.87
N SER A 4 30.35 5.08 -30.40
CA SER A 4 31.54 5.44 -29.61
C SER A 4 31.55 6.93 -29.32
N ALA A 5 31.16 7.76 -30.29
CA ALA A 5 31.02 9.20 -30.11
C ALA A 5 29.95 9.57 -29.05
N TYR A 6 28.80 8.89 -29.04
CA TYR A 6 27.76 9.11 -28.03
C TYR A 6 28.18 8.68 -26.62
N ARG A 7 28.87 7.55 -26.48
CA ARG A 7 29.44 7.13 -25.18
C ARG A 7 30.52 8.08 -24.71
N ASN A 8 31.39 8.54 -25.60
CA ASN A 8 32.43 9.52 -25.25
C ASN A 8 31.83 10.88 -24.91
N PHE A 9 30.75 11.32 -25.56
CA PHE A 9 30.06 12.57 -25.25
C PHE A 9 29.38 12.53 -23.87
N ILE A 10 28.70 11.42 -23.52
CA ILE A 10 28.10 11.24 -22.18
C ILE A 10 29.18 11.12 -21.10
N VAL A 11 30.32 10.49 -21.40
CA VAL A 11 31.47 10.42 -20.48
C VAL A 11 32.12 11.80 -20.33
N PHE A 12 32.20 12.60 -21.40
CA PHE A 12 32.74 13.96 -21.37
C PHE A 12 31.80 14.95 -20.66
N GLU A 13 30.49 14.84 -20.82
CA GLU A 13 29.50 15.60 -20.03
C GLU A 13 29.52 15.21 -18.55
N ARG A 14 29.66 13.92 -18.23
CA ARG A 14 29.81 13.47 -16.83
C ARG A 14 31.14 13.89 -16.22
N LEU A 15 32.24 13.90 -16.98
CA LEU A 15 33.55 14.40 -16.54
C LEU A 15 33.57 15.93 -16.43
N SER A 16 32.87 16.63 -17.32
CA SER A 16 32.67 18.09 -17.29
C SER A 16 31.80 18.51 -16.11
N MET A 17 30.66 17.85 -15.88
CA MET A 17 29.85 18.08 -14.67
C MET A 17 30.60 17.68 -13.40
N ALA A 18 31.34 16.57 -13.38
CA ALA A 18 32.18 16.21 -12.23
C ALA A 18 33.30 17.24 -11.98
N GLY A 19 33.88 17.81 -13.04
CA GLY A 19 34.87 18.89 -12.95
C GLY A 19 34.28 20.21 -12.45
N VAL A 20 33.06 20.55 -12.85
CA VAL A 20 32.32 21.74 -12.36
C VAL A 20 31.82 21.53 -10.93
N ILE A 21 31.39 20.32 -10.55
CA ILE A 21 31.01 19.97 -9.17
C ILE A 21 32.23 19.99 -8.23
N MET A 22 33.45 19.76 -8.73
CA MET A 22 34.68 19.93 -7.95
C MET A 22 35.12 21.40 -7.77
N GLN A 23 34.53 22.36 -8.48
CA GLN A 23 34.76 23.80 -8.25
C GLN A 23 33.79 24.43 -7.26
N ILE A 24 32.70 23.75 -6.91
CA ILE A 24 31.72 24.22 -5.93
C ILE A 24 32.22 23.80 -4.54
N SER A 25 32.34 24.76 -3.62
CA SER A 25 32.79 24.47 -2.25
C SER A 25 31.91 23.38 -1.61
N PRO A 26 32.49 22.46 -0.80
CA PRO A 26 31.71 21.43 -0.12
C PRO A 26 30.57 22.00 0.75
N GLU A 27 30.76 23.19 1.34
CA GLU A 27 29.70 23.93 2.04
C GLU A 27 28.54 24.35 1.13
N SER A 28 28.84 24.83 -0.08
CA SER A 28 27.81 25.19 -1.06
C SER A 28 27.01 23.96 -1.52
N ARG A 29 27.67 22.80 -1.64
CA ARG A 29 26.99 21.52 -1.95
C ARG A 29 26.03 21.11 -0.84
N VAL A 30 26.45 21.20 0.43
CA VAL A 30 25.58 20.91 1.59
C VAL A 30 24.41 21.90 1.71
N LYS A 31 24.61 23.17 1.34
CA LYS A 31 23.51 24.15 1.29
C LYS A 31 22.47 23.84 0.21
N GLY A 32 22.92 23.34 -0.94
CA GLY A 32 22.01 22.91 -2.02
C GLY A 32 21.31 21.57 -1.72
N ASP A 33 22.05 20.62 -1.14
CA ASP A 33 21.55 19.31 -0.72
C ASP A 33 22.09 18.96 0.67
N ALA A 34 21.24 19.13 1.69
CA ALA A 34 21.60 18.89 3.09
C ALA A 34 22.05 17.45 3.37
N TYR A 35 21.74 16.50 2.48
CA TYR A 35 22.05 15.08 2.59
C TYR A 35 23.07 14.61 1.53
N ASP A 36 23.90 15.51 0.99
CA ASP A 36 25.06 15.15 0.16
C ASP A 36 26.18 14.52 1.02
N ILE A 37 26.17 13.20 1.09
CA ILE A 37 27.10 12.41 1.92
C ILE A 37 28.57 12.65 1.54
N GLU A 38 28.87 12.85 0.25
CA GLU A 38 30.25 13.04 -0.20
C GLU A 38 30.81 14.36 0.28
N ALA A 39 30.03 15.44 0.15
CA ALA A 39 30.40 16.76 0.65
C ALA A 39 30.64 16.75 2.17
N TRP A 40 29.75 16.08 2.93
CA TRP A 40 29.93 15.90 4.37
C TRP A 40 31.20 15.13 4.74
N TYR A 41 31.57 14.08 3.97
CA TYR A 41 32.82 13.37 4.20
C TYR A 41 34.07 14.20 3.84
N MET A 42 34.00 15.07 2.83
CA MET A 42 35.09 16.00 2.51
C MET A 42 35.31 16.98 3.67
N LEU A 43 34.25 17.64 4.13
CA LEU A 43 34.30 18.55 5.28
C LEU A 43 34.79 17.85 6.55
N LEU A 44 34.33 16.62 6.80
CA LEU A 44 34.78 15.83 7.93
C LEU A 44 36.29 15.59 7.88
N ARG A 45 36.87 15.25 6.72
CA ARG A 45 38.33 15.04 6.59
C ARG A 45 39.13 16.31 6.86
N GLU A 46 38.60 17.47 6.49
CA GLU A 46 39.23 18.77 6.76
C GLU A 46 39.16 19.12 8.25
N HIS A 47 38.00 18.99 8.87
CA HIS A 47 37.79 19.30 10.29
C HIS A 47 38.47 18.31 11.25
N LEU A 48 38.67 17.05 10.85
CA LEU A 48 39.44 16.09 11.65
C LEU A 48 40.93 16.47 11.81
N LYS A 49 41.45 17.38 10.96
CA LYS A 49 42.83 17.89 11.05
C LYS A 49 42.93 19.18 11.90
N LYS A 50 41.81 19.86 12.15
CA LYS A 50 41.77 21.11 12.92
C LYS A 50 41.59 20.82 14.42
N PRO A 51 41.96 21.74 15.32
CA PRO A 51 41.64 21.64 16.74
C PRO A 51 40.12 21.54 16.97
N ILE A 52 39.73 20.84 18.05
CA ILE A 52 38.31 20.60 18.33
C ILE A 52 37.54 21.90 18.64
N ALA A 53 38.20 22.89 19.24
CA ALA A 53 37.57 24.16 19.61
C ALA A 53 36.92 24.88 18.39
N GLU A 54 37.59 24.84 17.23
CA GLU A 54 37.07 25.41 15.99
C GLU A 54 36.09 24.48 15.25
N SER A 55 36.21 23.16 15.47
CA SER A 55 35.45 22.15 14.74
C SER A 55 34.17 21.70 15.44
N ARG A 56 33.97 22.04 16.73
CA ARG A 56 32.78 21.68 17.50
C ARG A 56 31.46 22.13 16.85
N PRO A 57 31.33 23.37 16.31
CA PRO A 57 30.12 23.78 15.60
C PRO A 57 29.82 22.92 14.37
N PHE A 58 30.86 22.46 13.66
CA PHE A 58 30.71 21.55 12.53
C PHE A 58 30.22 20.18 12.98
N PHE A 59 30.78 19.61 14.04
CA PHE A 59 30.35 18.31 14.57
C PHE A 59 28.92 18.33 15.10
N GLU A 60 28.51 19.39 15.80
CA GLU A 60 27.12 19.56 16.23
C GLU A 60 26.18 19.60 15.01
N ARG A 61 26.50 20.40 13.99
CA ARG A 61 25.72 20.44 12.74
C ARG A 61 25.67 19.07 12.04
N LEU A 62 26.76 18.30 12.06
CA LEU A 62 26.84 16.96 11.48
C LEU A 62 25.92 15.97 12.20
N VAL A 63 25.95 15.93 13.53
CA VAL A 63 25.13 14.99 14.31
C VAL A 63 23.66 15.42 14.39
N GLU A 64 23.36 16.71 14.26
CA GLU A 64 21.98 17.20 14.10
C GLU A 64 21.37 16.80 12.76
N ASN A 65 22.17 16.79 11.69
CA ASN A 65 21.70 16.35 10.37
C ASN A 65 21.64 14.82 10.25
N PHE A 66 22.53 14.10 10.94
CA PHE A 66 22.61 12.64 10.91
C PHE A 66 22.59 12.02 12.32
N PRO A 67 21.46 12.15 13.05
CA PRO A 67 21.37 11.76 14.45
C PRO A 67 21.53 10.25 14.70
N VAL A 68 21.22 9.42 13.70
CA VAL A 68 21.31 7.96 13.79
C VAL A 68 22.66 7.38 13.35
N CYS A 69 23.56 8.20 12.80
CA CYS A 69 24.82 7.73 12.25
C CYS A 69 25.87 7.52 13.35
N GLY A 70 26.02 6.27 13.83
CA GLY A 70 26.98 5.95 14.88
C GLY A 70 28.44 6.25 14.53
N ARG A 71 28.80 6.24 13.24
CA ARG A 71 30.16 6.59 12.79
C ARG A 71 30.47 8.07 13.01
N PHE A 72 29.52 8.97 12.75
CA PHE A 72 29.72 10.40 12.97
C PHE A 72 29.78 10.75 14.45
N TRP A 73 28.90 10.15 15.26
CA TRP A 73 29.00 10.24 16.72
C TRP A 73 30.35 9.75 17.25
N ARG A 74 30.84 8.61 16.75
CA ARG A 74 32.17 8.10 17.13
C ARG A 74 33.28 9.07 16.77
N TYR A 75 33.29 9.63 15.56
CA TYR A 75 34.31 10.61 15.17
C TYR A 75 34.30 11.85 16.06
N TYR A 76 33.12 12.35 16.43
CA TYR A 76 33.00 13.49 17.31
C TYR A 76 33.56 13.18 18.72
N VAL A 77 33.11 12.07 19.30
CA VAL A 77 33.57 11.62 20.62
C VAL A 77 35.08 11.34 20.64
N GLU A 78 35.63 10.67 19.62
CA GLU A 78 37.07 10.40 19.54
C GLU A 78 37.90 11.67 19.44
N GLN A 79 37.40 12.72 18.79
CA GLN A 79 38.11 14.01 18.74
C GLN A 79 38.08 14.75 20.08
N GLU A 80 36.96 14.73 20.80
CA GLU A 80 36.88 15.31 22.15
C GLU A 80 37.76 14.53 23.14
N ILE A 81 37.81 13.19 23.07
CA ILE A 81 38.73 12.38 23.89
C ILE A 81 40.20 12.68 23.56
N ARG A 82 40.55 12.85 22.27
CA ARG A 82 41.92 13.24 21.89
C ARG A 82 42.28 14.62 22.45
N ALA A 83 41.36 15.57 22.42
CA ALA A 83 41.60 16.91 22.94
C ALA A 83 41.87 16.91 24.46
N GLN A 84 41.19 16.03 25.22
CA GLN A 84 41.49 15.81 26.63
C GLN A 84 42.97 15.47 26.86
N ASN A 85 43.56 14.60 26.04
CA ASN A 85 44.95 14.18 26.18
C ASN A 85 45.97 15.30 25.82
N TYR A 86 45.60 16.25 24.95
CA TYR A 86 46.48 17.38 24.59
C TYR A 86 46.42 18.52 25.62
N GLU A 87 45.25 18.83 26.19
CA GLU A 87 45.13 19.86 27.23
C GLU A 87 45.56 19.37 28.63
N GLU A 88 45.47 18.06 28.93
CA GLU A 88 46.10 17.48 30.14
C GLU A 88 47.62 17.64 30.13
N ALA A 89 48.25 17.61 28.95
CA ALA A 89 49.69 17.88 28.83
C ALA A 89 50.05 19.36 29.08
N GLU A 90 49.08 20.27 28.98
CA GLU A 90 49.26 21.72 29.18
C GLU A 90 48.79 22.23 30.55
N LYS A 91 47.87 21.53 31.24
CA LYS A 91 47.26 21.99 32.51
C LYS A 91 47.81 21.28 33.76
N VAL A 92 48.93 21.78 34.26
CA VAL A 92 49.25 21.77 35.69
C VAL A 92 48.35 22.80 36.39
N GLY A 93 47.10 22.46 36.74
CA GLY A 93 46.20 23.46 37.37
C GLY A 93 44.71 23.15 37.49
N GLY A 94 44.30 21.91 37.76
CA GLY A 94 43.13 21.50 38.58
C GLY A 94 41.67 21.94 38.28
N SER A 95 41.37 23.07 37.63
CA SER A 95 39.99 23.63 37.64
C SER A 95 39.18 23.40 36.36
N PHE A 96 39.80 23.02 35.23
CA PHE A 96 39.10 22.84 33.94
C PHE A 96 38.65 21.40 33.64
N ILE A 97 39.03 20.43 34.47
CA ILE A 97 38.88 18.99 34.18
C ILE A 97 37.42 18.52 34.26
N TYR A 98 36.59 19.14 35.11
CA TYR A 98 35.21 18.71 35.36
C TYR A 98 34.23 19.06 34.22
N GLU A 99 34.45 20.13 33.46
CA GLU A 99 33.53 20.55 32.40
C GLU A 99 33.63 19.66 31.15
N PHE A 100 34.84 19.25 30.76
CA PHE A 100 35.07 18.44 29.56
C PHE A 100 34.63 16.98 29.72
N ALA A 101 34.96 16.33 30.85
CA ALA A 101 34.51 14.97 31.13
C ALA A 101 32.97 14.89 31.23
N HIS A 102 32.34 15.96 31.76
CA HIS A 102 30.89 16.10 31.77
C HIS A 102 30.32 16.25 30.36
N PHE A 103 30.96 17.04 29.49
CA PHE A 103 30.54 17.20 28.10
C PHE A 103 30.56 15.88 27.31
N ILE A 104 31.62 15.07 27.41
CA ILE A 104 31.70 13.77 26.74
C ILE A 104 30.62 12.81 27.27
N TYR A 105 30.36 12.84 28.59
CA TYR A 105 29.26 12.08 29.17
C TYR A 105 27.90 12.52 28.61
N LEU A 106 27.65 13.82 28.47
CA LEU A 106 26.45 14.36 27.83
C LEU A 106 26.33 13.93 26.36
N LEU A 107 27.44 13.86 25.62
CA LEU A 107 27.45 13.33 24.25
C LEU A 107 27.00 11.87 24.20
N PHE A 108 27.53 11.02 25.09
CA PHE A 108 27.09 9.62 25.20
C PHE A 108 25.63 9.50 25.61
N GLN A 109 25.13 10.33 26.54
CA GLN A 109 23.72 10.36 26.91
C GLN A 109 22.81 10.75 25.73
N ARG A 110 23.25 11.64 24.84
CA ARG A 110 22.50 12.04 23.64
C ARG A 110 22.41 10.92 22.60
N CYS A 111 23.48 10.14 22.42
CA CYS A 111 23.61 9.20 21.29
C CYS A 111 23.33 7.73 21.64
N LEU A 112 23.80 7.21 22.77
CA LEU A 112 23.72 5.77 23.09
C LEU A 112 22.30 5.21 23.14
N PRO A 113 21.28 5.92 23.69
CA PRO A 113 19.92 5.40 23.71
C PRO A 113 19.30 5.22 22.31
N LYS A 114 19.80 5.96 21.31
CA LYS A 114 19.24 6.02 19.96
C LYS A 114 20.05 5.21 18.94
N VAL A 115 21.34 4.98 19.21
CA VAL A 115 22.30 4.47 18.22
C VAL A 115 22.96 3.19 18.69
N LEU A 116 22.50 2.05 18.16
CA LEU A 116 23.04 0.72 18.46
C LEU A 116 24.19 0.33 17.54
N HIS A 117 25.20 1.19 17.40
CA HIS A 117 26.36 0.94 16.54
C HIS A 117 27.55 0.34 17.33
N ILE A 118 28.00 -0.86 16.99
CA ILE A 118 29.02 -1.62 17.74
C ILE A 118 30.28 -0.81 18.08
N GLU A 119 30.88 -0.09 17.13
CA GLU A 119 32.11 0.66 17.38
C GLU A 119 31.91 1.87 18.30
N LEU A 120 30.70 2.43 18.36
CA LEU A 120 30.38 3.53 19.28
C LEU A 120 30.30 3.01 20.72
N TRP A 121 29.70 1.84 20.90
CA TRP A 121 29.62 1.17 22.20
C TRP A 121 30.98 0.67 22.69
N LYS A 122 31.85 0.16 21.80
CA LYS A 122 33.26 -0.12 22.14
C LYS A 122 34.00 1.13 22.60
N CYS A 123 33.78 2.26 21.92
CA CYS A 123 34.34 3.55 22.33
C CYS A 123 33.84 3.98 23.72
N TYR A 124 32.54 3.81 24.02
CA TYR A 124 31.97 4.10 25.33
C TYR A 124 32.60 3.25 26.45
N VAL A 125 32.68 1.93 26.25
CA VAL A 125 33.29 1.02 27.22
C VAL A 125 34.76 1.38 27.47
N ARG A 126 35.51 1.69 26.41
CA ARG A 126 36.91 2.15 26.53
C ARG A 126 37.02 3.45 27.33
N TYR A 127 36.18 4.44 27.01
CA TYR A 127 36.17 5.73 27.71
C TYR A 127 35.90 5.58 29.21
N VAL A 128 34.90 4.78 29.59
CA VAL A 128 34.59 4.52 31.01
C VAL A 128 35.77 3.84 31.70
N ARG A 129 36.40 2.86 31.04
CA ARG A 129 37.55 2.15 31.58
C ARG A 129 38.72 3.09 31.88
N GLU A 130 39.03 3.99 30.96
CA GLU A 130 40.14 4.95 31.07
C GLU A 130 39.86 6.03 32.12
N THR A 131 38.64 6.59 32.13
CA THR A 131 38.29 7.71 33.04
C THR A 131 38.02 7.29 34.47
N LYS A 132 37.41 6.11 34.68
CA LYS A 132 36.99 5.65 36.01
C LYS A 132 37.96 4.66 36.66
N GLY A 133 39.03 4.28 35.97
CA GLY A 133 39.98 3.25 36.44
C GLY A 133 40.64 3.54 37.80
N SER A 134 40.70 4.81 38.22
CA SER A 134 41.28 5.24 39.49
C SER A 134 40.31 5.25 40.68
N LEU A 135 39.00 5.04 40.45
CA LEU A 135 37.98 5.11 41.50
C LEU A 135 37.90 3.82 42.31
N LEU A 136 37.66 3.93 43.63
CA LEU A 136 37.46 2.76 44.51
C LEU A 136 36.25 1.90 44.11
N SER A 137 35.19 2.52 43.55
CA SER A 137 33.99 1.83 43.04
C SER A 137 34.09 1.45 41.55
N PHE A 138 35.29 1.53 40.96
CA PHE A 138 35.51 1.23 39.55
C PHE A 138 35.00 -0.15 39.15
N GLN A 139 35.27 -1.18 39.97
CA GLN A 139 34.95 -2.57 39.63
C GLN A 139 33.43 -2.78 39.48
N GLU A 140 32.63 -2.25 40.41
CA GLU A 140 31.17 -2.34 40.37
C GLU A 140 30.60 -1.54 39.19
N GLN A 141 31.06 -0.29 39.01
CA GLN A 141 30.58 0.56 37.92
C GLN A 141 30.93 -0.02 36.54
N MET A 142 32.11 -0.60 36.39
CA MET A 142 32.55 -1.19 35.13
C MET A 142 31.79 -2.47 34.81
N ALA A 143 31.49 -3.31 35.82
CA ALA A 143 30.62 -4.47 35.64
C ALA A 143 29.22 -4.07 35.14
N HIS A 144 28.62 -3.03 35.74
CA HIS A 144 27.33 -2.49 35.27
C HIS A 144 27.38 -1.98 33.82
N VAL A 145 28.48 -1.35 33.42
CA VAL A 145 28.67 -0.84 32.05
C VAL A 145 28.78 -1.99 31.05
N TYR A 146 29.49 -3.06 31.40
CA TYR A 146 29.51 -4.27 30.58
C TYR A 146 28.15 -4.95 30.50
N ASP A 147 27.46 -5.15 31.61
CA ASP A 147 26.12 -5.74 31.61
C ASP A 147 25.14 -4.93 30.75
N PHE A 148 25.20 -3.60 30.84
CA PHE A 148 24.41 -2.69 30.02
C PHE A 148 24.75 -2.78 28.53
N ALA A 149 26.05 -2.77 28.17
CA ALA A 149 26.48 -2.95 26.79
C ALA A 149 26.00 -4.30 26.24
N MET A 150 26.13 -5.36 27.03
CA MET A 150 25.72 -6.71 26.64
C MET A 150 24.21 -6.82 26.45
N GLU A 151 23.40 -6.13 27.25
CA GLU A 151 21.95 -6.05 27.05
C GLU A 151 21.58 -5.38 25.72
N LYS A 152 22.30 -4.33 25.31
CA LYS A 152 21.95 -3.51 24.12
C LYS A 152 22.57 -3.99 22.81
N ILE A 153 23.85 -4.37 22.81
CA ILE A 153 24.61 -4.75 21.60
C ILE A 153 25.14 -6.19 21.62
N GLY A 154 24.80 -6.98 22.65
CA GLY A 154 25.30 -8.35 22.78
C GLY A 154 24.83 -9.32 21.69
N PHE A 155 23.81 -8.95 20.91
CA PHE A 155 23.35 -9.74 19.76
C PHE A 155 24.10 -9.42 18.46
N ASP A 156 24.98 -8.42 18.44
CA ASP A 156 25.74 -8.07 17.24
C ASP A 156 26.73 -9.19 16.88
N ILE A 157 26.80 -9.56 15.60
CA ILE A 157 27.76 -10.54 15.09
C ILE A 157 29.23 -10.15 15.37
N GLN A 158 29.51 -8.85 15.51
CA GLN A 158 30.82 -8.26 15.82
C GLN A 158 31.04 -7.94 17.31
N SER A 159 30.12 -8.37 18.20
CA SER A 159 30.22 -8.12 19.64
C SER A 159 31.22 -9.02 20.38
N TYR A 160 31.86 -9.99 19.70
CA TYR A 160 32.87 -10.90 20.27
C TYR A 160 33.87 -10.20 21.20
N GLN A 161 34.45 -9.08 20.76
CA GLN A 161 35.45 -8.36 21.57
C GLN A 161 34.89 -7.86 22.91
N VAL A 162 33.61 -7.47 22.96
CA VAL A 162 32.96 -6.99 24.18
C VAL A 162 32.82 -8.13 25.20
N TYR A 163 32.51 -9.35 24.73
CA TYR A 163 32.47 -10.54 25.58
C TYR A 163 33.85 -10.87 26.15
N THR A 164 34.88 -10.92 25.31
CA THR A 164 36.25 -11.24 25.73
C THR A 164 36.80 -10.17 26.69
N ASP A 165 36.55 -8.88 26.41
CA ASP A 165 36.96 -7.78 27.28
C ASP A 165 36.28 -7.85 28.65
N TYR A 166 35.00 -8.23 28.70
CA TYR A 166 34.26 -8.39 29.95
C TYR A 166 34.79 -9.57 30.77
N VAL A 167 35.04 -10.71 30.13
CA VAL A 167 35.63 -11.88 30.79
C VAL A 167 37.01 -11.56 31.36
N ASN A 168 37.86 -10.89 30.58
CA ASN A 168 39.19 -10.48 31.03
C ASN A 168 39.12 -9.50 32.20
N PHE A 169 38.17 -8.58 32.16
CA PHE A 169 37.89 -7.69 33.28
C PHE A 169 37.49 -8.47 34.54
N LEU A 170 36.53 -9.40 34.45
CA LEU A 170 36.10 -10.21 35.60
C LEU A 170 37.22 -11.09 36.16
N LYS A 171 38.12 -11.61 35.32
CA LYS A 171 39.32 -12.35 35.75
C LYS A 171 40.31 -11.46 36.52
N SER A 172 40.39 -10.17 36.16
CA SER A 172 41.27 -9.21 36.82
C SER A 172 40.78 -8.74 38.20
N VAL A 173 39.50 -8.93 38.52
CA VAL A 173 38.92 -8.58 39.82
C VAL A 173 39.52 -9.48 40.91
N GLN A 174 40.15 -8.87 41.91
CA GLN A 174 40.70 -9.59 43.06
C GLN A 174 39.57 -10.09 43.96
N ALA A 175 39.51 -11.41 44.17
CA ALA A 175 38.56 -12.05 45.06
C ALA A 175 39.32 -12.66 46.24
N VAL A 176 39.02 -12.21 47.46
CA VAL A 176 39.66 -12.69 48.69
C VAL A 176 38.72 -13.64 49.42
N GLY A 177 39.16 -14.88 49.61
CA GLY A 177 38.39 -15.93 50.27
C GLY A 177 37.53 -16.78 49.32
N GLY A 178 37.15 -17.99 49.78
CA GLY A 178 36.49 -18.98 48.93
C GLY A 178 35.10 -18.58 48.43
N TYR A 179 34.34 -17.76 49.18
CA TYR A 179 33.03 -17.28 48.75
C TYR A 179 33.14 -16.27 47.59
N ALA A 180 34.01 -15.27 47.72
CA ALA A 180 34.23 -14.25 46.69
C ALA A 180 34.78 -14.88 45.40
N GLU A 181 35.67 -15.87 45.53
CA GLU A 181 36.21 -16.61 44.39
C GLU A 181 35.11 -17.37 43.62
N ASN A 182 34.20 -18.03 44.33
CA ASN A 182 33.05 -18.70 43.72
C ASN A 182 32.06 -17.74 43.04
N GLN A 183 31.87 -16.54 43.59
CA GLN A 183 31.06 -15.50 42.96
C GLN A 183 31.68 -15.01 41.65
N ARG A 184 33.01 -14.80 41.64
CA ARG A 184 33.78 -14.45 40.43
C ARG A 184 33.67 -15.53 39.37
N ILE A 185 33.89 -16.79 39.74
CA ILE A 185 33.74 -17.95 38.85
C ILE A 185 32.33 -18.00 38.26
N SER A 186 31.30 -17.81 39.08
CA SER A 186 29.90 -17.83 38.63
C SER A 186 29.58 -16.68 37.66
N ALA A 187 30.12 -15.48 37.91
CA ALA A 187 29.97 -14.34 37.01
C ALA A 187 30.65 -14.57 35.66
N ILE A 188 31.90 -15.07 35.65
CA ILE A 188 32.63 -15.40 34.42
C ILE A 188 31.88 -16.47 33.62
N ARG A 189 31.41 -17.54 34.29
CA ARG A 189 30.63 -18.62 33.66
C ARG A 189 29.37 -18.09 32.99
N LYS A 190 28.64 -17.18 33.65
CA LYS A 190 27.43 -16.55 33.10
C LYS A 190 27.71 -15.81 31.78
N VAL A 191 28.83 -15.08 31.69
CA VAL A 191 29.22 -14.35 30.47
C VAL A 191 29.61 -15.32 29.36
N TYR A 192 30.40 -16.36 29.66
CA TYR A 192 30.74 -17.40 28.68
C TYR A 192 29.50 -18.12 28.15
N HIS A 193 28.61 -18.58 29.05
CA HIS A 193 27.37 -19.27 28.67
C HIS A 193 26.51 -18.41 27.75
N ARG A 194 26.38 -17.10 28.05
CA ARG A 194 25.66 -16.17 27.18
C ARG A 194 26.34 -16.02 25.82
N GLY A 195 27.66 -15.96 25.75
CA GLY A 195 28.39 -15.73 24.50
C GLY A 195 28.41 -16.94 23.58
N VAL A 196 28.58 -18.15 24.13
CA VAL A 196 28.61 -19.39 23.34
C VAL A 196 27.24 -19.74 22.76
N SER A 197 26.15 -19.25 23.36
CA SER A 197 24.78 -19.37 22.84
C SER A 197 24.40 -18.28 21.82
N THR A 198 25.24 -17.25 21.64
CA THR A 198 25.00 -16.17 20.67
C THR A 198 25.78 -16.43 19.37
N PRO A 199 25.15 -16.28 18.18
CA PRO A 199 25.84 -16.31 16.89
C PRO A 199 26.85 -15.16 16.72
N LEU A 200 28.12 -15.39 17.09
CA LEU A 200 29.22 -14.42 17.01
C LEU A 200 30.29 -14.87 16.02
N THR A 201 30.91 -13.94 15.28
CA THR A 201 31.94 -14.25 14.26
C THR A 201 33.02 -15.22 14.78
N ASN A 202 33.57 -14.96 15.97
CA ASN A 202 34.63 -15.77 16.58
C ASN A 202 34.12 -16.66 17.73
N VAL A 203 32.89 -17.19 17.62
CA VAL A 203 32.31 -18.05 18.67
C VAL A 203 33.13 -19.32 18.94
N GLU A 204 33.84 -19.84 17.94
CA GLU A 204 34.73 -21.01 18.09
C GLU A 204 35.90 -20.73 19.04
N LEU A 205 36.48 -19.54 18.96
CA LEU A 205 37.56 -19.11 19.85
C LEU A 205 37.05 -18.94 21.28
N LEU A 206 35.88 -18.30 21.45
CA LEU A 206 35.24 -18.16 22.75
C LEU A 206 34.93 -19.51 23.41
N TRP A 207 34.49 -20.49 22.60
CA TRP A 207 34.23 -21.86 23.06
C TRP A 207 35.51 -22.56 23.52
N SER A 208 36.59 -22.45 22.76
CA SER A 208 37.89 -23.01 23.13
C SER A 208 38.42 -22.41 24.43
N GLU A 209 38.32 -21.09 24.59
CA GLU A 209 38.69 -20.39 25.81
C GLU A 209 37.84 -20.82 27.01
N TYR A 210 36.52 -20.98 26.84
CA TYR A 210 35.64 -21.50 27.89
C TYR A 210 36.03 -22.92 28.31
N CYS A 211 36.29 -23.81 27.36
CA CYS A 211 36.69 -25.19 27.66
C CYS A 211 38.02 -25.25 28.43
N SER A 212 39.00 -24.43 28.04
CA SER A 212 40.28 -24.34 28.74
C SER A 212 40.11 -23.74 30.14
N TRP A 213 39.30 -22.69 30.26
CA TRP A 213 39.03 -22.03 31.53
C TRP A 213 38.32 -22.97 32.50
N GLU A 214 37.30 -23.71 32.06
CA GLU A 214 36.52 -24.55 32.96
C GLU A 214 37.31 -25.77 33.46
N LYS A 215 38.19 -26.33 32.61
CA LYS A 215 39.18 -27.33 33.04
C LYS A 215 40.17 -26.78 34.06
N SER A 216 40.52 -25.50 33.99
CA SER A 216 41.44 -24.87 34.96
C SER A 216 40.78 -24.58 36.31
N VAL A 217 39.45 -24.35 36.34
CA VAL A 217 38.70 -24.06 37.57
C VAL A 217 38.34 -25.33 38.32
N ASN A 218 37.72 -26.31 37.64
CA ASN A 218 37.36 -27.58 38.25
C ASN A 218 37.44 -28.72 37.21
N PRO A 219 38.58 -29.43 37.13
CA PRO A 219 38.77 -30.53 36.19
C PRO A 219 37.71 -31.63 36.28
N VAL A 220 37.17 -31.89 37.48
CA VAL A 220 36.23 -32.98 37.75
C VAL A 220 34.84 -32.67 37.17
N LEU A 221 34.36 -31.43 37.33
CA LEU A 221 33.05 -31.00 36.83
C LEU A 221 33.10 -30.43 35.39
N ALA A 222 34.28 -30.09 34.89
CA ALA A 222 34.46 -29.43 33.60
C ALA A 222 33.84 -30.22 32.44
N GLU A 223 34.05 -31.55 32.37
CA GLU A 223 33.55 -32.37 31.27
C GLU A 223 32.03 -32.33 31.18
N LYS A 224 31.34 -32.41 32.33
CA LYS A 224 29.88 -32.32 32.39
C LYS A 224 29.40 -30.93 31.98
N LEU A 225 29.97 -29.87 32.55
CA LEU A 225 29.57 -28.48 32.26
C LEU A 225 29.84 -28.05 30.81
N ILE A 226 30.88 -28.62 30.18
CA ILE A 226 31.16 -28.43 28.76
C ILE A 226 30.14 -29.21 27.92
N ALA A 227 29.87 -30.48 28.25
CA ALA A 227 28.88 -31.29 27.53
C ALA A 227 27.47 -30.66 27.55
N ASP A 228 27.05 -30.13 28.70
CA ASP A 228 25.75 -29.48 28.89
C ASP A 228 25.55 -28.27 27.96
N LYS A 229 26.62 -27.51 27.67
CA LYS A 229 26.56 -26.31 26.81
C LYS A 229 26.96 -26.53 25.35
N HIS A 230 27.50 -27.70 25.03
CA HIS A 230 28.00 -28.00 23.70
C HIS A 230 26.90 -27.94 22.62
N ARG A 231 25.67 -28.36 22.93
CA ARG A 231 24.53 -28.28 22.00
C ARG A 231 24.19 -26.83 21.63
N ASP A 232 24.13 -25.94 22.62
CA ASP A 232 23.85 -24.51 22.42
C ASP A 232 24.92 -23.87 21.53
N TYR A 233 26.20 -24.18 21.80
CA TYR A 233 27.33 -23.74 20.99
C TYR A 233 27.23 -24.21 19.53
N GLN A 234 26.93 -25.49 19.29
CA GLN A 234 26.80 -26.01 17.93
C GLN A 234 25.67 -25.30 17.16
N SER A 235 24.54 -25.02 17.82
CA SER A 235 23.44 -24.26 17.22
C SER A 235 23.88 -22.83 16.89
N ALA A 236 24.50 -22.13 17.83
CA ALA A 236 24.99 -20.76 17.64
C ALA A 236 26.02 -20.66 16.52
N ARG A 237 26.95 -21.62 16.42
CA ARG A 237 27.95 -21.72 15.35
C ARG A 237 27.31 -21.94 13.99
N ARG A 238 26.32 -22.83 13.89
CA ARG A 238 25.58 -23.09 12.63
C ARG A 238 24.89 -21.80 12.16
N VAL A 239 24.11 -21.19 13.04
CA VAL A 239 23.35 -19.97 12.74
C VAL A 239 24.27 -18.79 12.41
N MET A 240 25.45 -18.71 13.03
CA MET A 240 26.44 -17.68 12.69
C MET A 240 26.88 -17.79 11.23
N LYS A 241 27.21 -18.99 10.73
CA LYS A 241 27.62 -19.20 9.34
C LYS A 241 26.50 -18.89 8.33
N GLU A 242 25.26 -19.22 8.70
CA GLU A 242 24.08 -18.84 7.93
C GLU A 242 23.91 -17.31 7.89
N MET A 243 24.05 -16.64 9.05
CA MET A 243 23.97 -15.19 9.18
C MET A 243 25.02 -14.47 8.33
N GLU A 244 26.28 -14.94 8.31
CA GLU A 244 27.33 -14.40 7.44
C GLU A 244 26.98 -14.47 5.96
N THR A 245 26.26 -15.52 5.56
CA THR A 245 25.80 -15.70 4.18
C THR A 245 24.68 -14.72 3.84
N VAL A 246 23.71 -14.54 4.73
CA VAL A 246 22.59 -13.59 4.55
C VAL A 246 23.07 -12.15 4.60
N MET A 247 24.06 -11.84 5.43
CA MET A 247 24.65 -10.50 5.54
C MET A 247 25.62 -10.15 4.41
N ARG A 248 25.89 -11.08 3.47
CA ARG A 248 26.82 -10.86 2.37
C ARG A 248 26.35 -9.70 1.48
N GLY A 249 27.22 -8.69 1.33
CA GLY A 249 26.92 -7.50 0.52
C GLY A 249 26.11 -6.42 1.24
N LEU A 250 25.74 -6.64 2.51
CA LEU A 250 25.04 -5.65 3.33
C LEU A 250 26.01 -4.57 3.82
N ASN A 251 25.67 -3.29 3.59
CA ASN A 251 26.44 -2.17 4.13
C ASN A 251 25.81 -1.65 5.42
N ARG A 252 26.33 -2.11 6.56
CA ARG A 252 25.92 -1.68 7.91
C ARG A 252 26.36 -0.26 8.29
N ASN A 253 27.29 0.31 7.52
CA ASN A 253 27.84 1.65 7.73
C ASN A 253 27.20 2.68 6.78
N LYS A 254 26.11 2.32 6.09
CA LYS A 254 25.41 3.23 5.20
C LYS A 254 24.82 4.37 6.02
N VAL A 255 25.10 5.61 5.59
CA VAL A 255 24.48 6.80 6.18
C VAL A 255 23.02 6.86 5.71
N SER A 256 22.11 7.04 6.67
CA SER A 256 20.69 7.20 6.39
C SER A 256 20.43 8.53 5.68
N VAL A 257 19.72 8.47 4.56
CA VAL A 257 19.30 9.63 3.75
C VAL A 257 17.86 9.45 3.28
N PRO A 258 17.14 10.54 2.96
CA PRO A 258 15.81 10.45 2.37
C PRO A 258 15.80 9.58 1.11
N PRO A 259 14.69 8.87 0.81
CA PRO A 259 14.63 7.97 -0.34
C PRO A 259 14.91 8.71 -1.66
N ARG A 260 16.01 8.38 -2.33
CA ARG A 260 16.40 8.96 -3.64
C ARG A 260 16.00 8.06 -4.81
N ARG A 261 15.46 6.86 -4.52
CA ARG A 261 15.02 5.85 -5.49
C ARG A 261 16.14 5.37 -6.40
N THR A 262 17.35 5.26 -5.87
CA THR A 262 18.50 4.73 -6.62
C THR A 262 18.50 3.20 -6.62
N LEU A 263 19.01 2.58 -7.69
CA LEU A 263 19.10 1.11 -7.76
C LEU A 263 19.95 0.51 -6.62
N SER A 264 21.02 1.20 -6.21
CA SER A 264 21.87 0.76 -5.10
C SER A 264 21.13 0.79 -3.76
N GLU A 265 20.25 1.77 -3.57
CA GLU A 265 19.42 1.89 -2.37
C GLU A 265 18.40 0.75 -2.30
N PHE A 266 17.66 0.49 -3.39
CA PHE A 266 16.70 -0.61 -3.45
C PHE A 266 17.37 -1.98 -3.21
N ARG A 267 18.56 -2.21 -3.78
CA ARG A 267 19.33 -3.43 -3.53
C ARG A 267 19.70 -3.59 -2.06
N GLN A 268 20.21 -2.54 -1.42
CA GLN A 268 20.55 -2.58 0.00
C GLN A 268 19.31 -2.76 0.87
N PHE A 269 18.22 -2.08 0.56
CA PHE A 269 16.94 -2.22 1.26
C PHE A 269 16.41 -3.66 1.19
N ALA A 270 16.48 -4.29 0.01
CA ALA A 270 16.07 -5.69 -0.17
C ALA A 270 16.92 -6.67 0.67
N LEU A 271 18.24 -6.45 0.76
CA LEU A 271 19.12 -7.26 1.61
C LEU A 271 18.79 -7.11 3.10
N TRP A 272 18.48 -5.90 3.57
CA TRP A 272 18.03 -5.69 4.95
C TRP A 272 16.70 -6.38 5.24
N LYS A 273 15.75 -6.31 4.31
CA LYS A 273 14.47 -7.02 4.44
C LYS A 273 14.67 -8.53 4.49
N GLN A 274 15.55 -9.07 3.65
CA GLN A 274 15.94 -10.47 3.68
C GLN A 274 16.54 -10.88 5.04
N LEU A 275 17.39 -10.04 5.65
CA LEU A 275 17.94 -10.31 6.98
C LEU A 275 16.85 -10.33 8.07
N ILE A 276 15.92 -9.38 8.02
CA ILE A 276 14.80 -9.29 8.97
C ILE A 276 13.88 -10.51 8.83
N ASP A 277 13.51 -10.87 7.60
CA ASP A 277 12.66 -12.03 7.33
C ASP A 277 13.36 -13.35 7.70
N TRP A 278 14.67 -13.43 7.52
CA TRP A 278 15.48 -14.54 8.00
C TRP A 278 15.49 -14.63 9.54
N GLU A 279 15.67 -13.54 10.28
CA GLU A 279 15.58 -13.59 11.75
C GLU A 279 14.16 -13.96 12.24
N LYS A 280 13.11 -13.51 11.53
CA LYS A 280 11.72 -13.92 11.81
C LYS A 280 11.47 -15.42 11.59
N SER A 281 12.27 -16.09 10.76
CA SER A 281 12.19 -17.55 10.58
C SER A 281 12.68 -18.35 11.79
N ASN A 282 13.16 -17.67 12.83
CA ASN A 282 13.76 -18.25 14.04
C ASN A 282 14.91 -19.24 13.72
N PRO A 283 16.04 -18.78 13.17
CA PRO A 283 17.16 -19.65 12.77
C PRO A 283 17.75 -20.47 13.93
N LEU A 284 17.72 -19.91 15.15
CA LEU A 284 18.16 -20.59 16.36
C LEU A 284 17.23 -21.73 16.80
N GLN A 285 15.99 -21.77 16.28
CA GLN A 285 14.96 -22.71 16.71
C GLN A 285 14.79 -22.73 18.23
N THR A 286 14.81 -21.52 18.83
CA THR A 286 14.65 -21.37 20.28
C THR A 286 13.17 -21.39 20.64
N ASP A 287 12.83 -22.08 21.73
CA ASP A 287 11.49 -22.06 22.33
C ASP A 287 11.26 -20.80 23.17
N ASP A 288 12.34 -20.15 23.62
CA ASP A 288 12.29 -18.85 24.30
C ASP A 288 11.87 -17.74 23.33
N TYR A 289 10.58 -17.40 23.37
CA TYR A 289 10.00 -16.36 22.54
C TYR A 289 10.53 -14.95 22.88
N ALA A 290 10.92 -14.70 24.13
CA ALA A 290 11.50 -13.42 24.53
C ALA A 290 12.84 -13.19 23.84
N LEU A 291 13.68 -14.23 23.78
CA LEU A 291 14.94 -14.20 23.06
C LEU A 291 14.73 -14.01 21.56
N TYR A 292 13.81 -14.77 20.97
CA TYR A 292 13.42 -14.62 19.56
C TYR A 292 12.97 -13.18 19.24
N ALA A 293 12.02 -12.63 20.01
CA ALA A 293 11.51 -11.29 19.80
C ALA A 293 12.61 -10.23 19.91
N LYS A 294 13.49 -10.34 20.92
CA LYS A 294 14.64 -9.42 21.10
C LYS A 294 15.59 -9.43 19.90
N ARG A 295 15.85 -10.59 19.30
CA ARG A 295 16.71 -10.69 18.09
C ARG A 295 16.09 -10.00 16.88
N VAL A 296 14.80 -10.25 16.63
CA VAL A 296 14.10 -9.61 15.49
C VAL A 296 14.02 -8.09 15.69
N ILE A 297 13.72 -7.62 16.91
CA ILE A 297 13.72 -6.20 17.25
C ILE A 297 15.11 -5.59 17.03
N TYR A 298 16.17 -6.31 17.43
CA TYR A 298 17.53 -5.85 17.19
C TYR A 298 17.85 -5.73 15.70
N ALA A 299 17.42 -6.66 14.85
CA ALA A 299 17.57 -6.56 13.40
C ALA A 299 16.86 -5.32 12.82
N TYR A 300 15.66 -5.00 13.31
CA TYR A 300 14.96 -3.75 12.97
C TYR A 300 15.74 -2.50 13.41
N GLU A 301 16.23 -2.46 14.65
CA GLU A 301 17.03 -1.33 15.15
C GLU A 301 18.29 -1.12 14.29
N GLN A 302 18.98 -2.19 13.88
CA GLN A 302 20.12 -2.10 12.97
C GLN A 302 19.74 -1.55 11.60
N ALA A 303 18.61 -2.00 11.04
CA ALA A 303 18.12 -1.50 9.76
C ALA A 303 17.77 0.00 9.82
N LEU A 304 17.18 0.45 10.94
CA LEU A 304 16.82 1.85 11.17
C LEU A 304 18.03 2.79 11.24
N LEU A 305 19.22 2.30 11.62
CA LEU A 305 20.45 3.11 11.53
C LEU A 305 20.82 3.47 10.07
N CYS A 306 20.52 2.58 9.13
CA CYS A 306 20.82 2.75 7.70
C CYS A 306 19.65 3.37 6.91
N PHE A 307 18.42 3.14 7.35
CA PHE A 307 17.18 3.46 6.63
C PHE A 307 16.15 4.16 7.52
N SER A 308 16.59 5.07 8.40
CA SER A 308 15.67 5.83 9.27
C SER A 308 14.61 6.60 8.47
N PHE A 309 14.93 7.10 7.28
CA PHE A 309 13.96 7.86 6.46
C PHE A 309 12.84 7.00 5.83
N HIS A 310 12.89 5.68 5.98
CA HIS A 310 11.93 4.74 5.39
C HIS A 310 10.84 4.38 6.41
N CYS A 311 9.67 5.01 6.27
CA CYS A 311 8.56 4.88 7.23
C CYS A 311 8.00 3.46 7.35
N ASN A 312 8.10 2.67 6.29
CA ASN A 312 7.69 1.28 6.30
C ASN A 312 8.49 0.45 7.32
N ILE A 313 9.79 0.69 7.50
CA ILE A 313 10.59 -0.07 8.49
C ILE A 313 10.13 0.25 9.90
N TRP A 314 9.91 1.53 10.22
CA TRP A 314 9.39 1.94 11.53
C TRP A 314 8.04 1.31 11.83
N TYR A 315 7.13 1.35 10.86
CA TYR A 315 5.81 0.77 11.01
C TYR A 315 5.86 -0.76 11.14
N GLU A 316 6.58 -1.45 10.26
CA GLU A 316 6.76 -2.91 10.34
C GLU A 316 7.38 -3.33 11.69
N ALA A 317 8.38 -2.60 12.18
CA ALA A 317 8.99 -2.83 13.48
C ALA A 317 7.97 -2.65 14.62
N SER A 318 7.16 -1.58 14.57
CA SER A 318 6.15 -1.33 15.60
C SER A 318 5.05 -2.39 15.66
N VAL A 319 4.61 -2.88 14.49
CA VAL A 319 3.61 -3.94 14.39
C VAL A 319 4.17 -5.24 14.95
N PHE A 320 5.43 -5.55 14.64
CA PHE A 320 6.09 -6.73 15.21
C PHE A 320 6.23 -6.63 16.73
N ILE A 321 6.66 -5.49 17.27
CA ILE A 321 6.80 -5.31 18.73
C ILE A 321 5.44 -5.41 19.44
N GLN A 322 4.38 -4.87 18.85
CA GLN A 322 3.02 -4.99 19.39
C GLN A 322 2.59 -6.47 19.44
N GLN A 323 2.71 -7.19 18.32
CA GLN A 323 2.40 -8.63 18.27
C GLN A 323 3.24 -9.45 19.26
N ALA A 324 4.52 -9.11 19.42
CA ALA A 324 5.40 -9.78 20.38
C ALA A 324 5.01 -9.46 21.83
N SER A 325 4.59 -8.24 22.13
CA SER A 325 4.07 -7.85 23.43
C SER A 325 2.81 -8.64 23.78
N ASP A 326 1.84 -8.67 22.88
CA ASP A 326 0.54 -9.32 23.10
C ASP A 326 0.73 -10.82 23.34
N LEU A 327 1.54 -11.50 22.51
CA LEU A 327 1.82 -12.92 22.68
C LEU A 327 2.54 -13.25 24.00
N LEU A 328 3.43 -12.38 24.48
CA LEU A 328 4.09 -12.57 25.77
C LEU A 328 3.11 -12.42 26.94
N ILE A 329 2.16 -11.50 26.83
CA ILE A 329 1.11 -11.32 27.83
C ILE A 329 0.21 -12.57 27.85
N GLU A 330 -0.19 -13.08 26.69
CA GLU A 330 -1.00 -14.30 26.55
C GLU A 330 -0.31 -15.55 27.13
N ARG A 331 1.02 -15.65 26.99
CA ARG A 331 1.83 -16.77 27.53
C ARG A 331 2.11 -16.66 29.04
N GLY A 332 1.70 -15.57 29.69
CA GLY A 332 1.84 -15.36 31.14
C GLY A 332 2.98 -14.42 31.56
N ASP A 333 3.81 -13.95 30.63
CA ASP A 333 4.94 -13.05 30.90
C ASP A 333 4.56 -11.56 30.80
N ALA A 334 3.54 -11.15 31.56
CA ALA A 334 2.98 -9.81 31.48
C ALA A 334 4.01 -8.68 31.73
N LYS A 335 5.00 -8.90 32.61
CA LYS A 335 6.05 -7.91 32.89
C LYS A 335 6.90 -7.62 31.65
N LEU A 336 7.28 -8.65 30.92
CA LEU A 336 8.10 -8.50 29.72
C LEU A 336 7.28 -7.95 28.55
N GLY A 337 6.02 -8.41 28.40
CA GLY A 337 5.09 -7.86 27.41
C GLY A 337 4.90 -6.35 27.59
N MET A 338 4.62 -5.89 28.81
CA MET A 338 4.52 -4.46 29.11
C MET A 338 5.82 -3.69 28.85
N SER A 339 6.98 -4.31 29.08
CA SER A 339 8.27 -3.71 28.73
C SER A 339 8.43 -3.52 27.22
N LEU A 340 7.98 -4.48 26.39
CA LEU A 340 7.99 -4.36 24.94
C LEU A 340 6.99 -3.30 24.47
N MET A 341 5.80 -3.23 25.07
CA MET A 341 4.83 -2.17 24.80
C MET A 341 5.42 -0.78 25.03
N ASN A 342 6.11 -0.57 26.16
CA ASN A 342 6.80 0.69 26.45
C ASN A 342 7.95 0.97 25.46
N ALA A 343 8.68 -0.06 25.04
CA ALA A 343 9.69 0.07 24.00
C ALA A 343 9.06 0.49 22.65
N ASN A 344 7.86 0.01 22.33
CA ASN A 344 7.13 0.40 21.12
C ASN A 344 6.71 1.88 21.14
N ILE A 345 6.22 2.38 22.28
CA ILE A 345 5.92 3.80 22.47
C ILE A 345 7.19 4.63 22.22
N SER A 346 8.31 4.21 22.81
CA SER A 346 9.60 4.88 22.59
C SER A 346 10.06 4.81 21.13
N LEU A 347 9.77 3.71 20.41
CA LEU A 347 10.03 3.59 18.98
C LEU A 347 9.21 4.60 18.18
N PHE A 348 7.91 4.74 18.43
CA PHE A 348 7.06 5.73 17.75
C PHE A 348 7.47 7.17 18.08
N GLU A 349 7.77 7.48 19.35
CA GLU A 349 8.27 8.79 19.73
C GLU A 349 9.59 9.10 19.02
N ARG A 350 10.51 8.11 18.92
CA ARG A 350 11.71 8.26 18.10
C ARG A 350 11.36 8.44 16.63
N ALA A 351 10.40 7.71 16.07
CA ALA A 351 10.04 7.83 14.65
C ALA A 351 9.54 9.23 14.29
N VAL A 352 8.71 9.81 15.17
CA VAL A 352 8.14 11.16 15.02
C VAL A 352 9.18 12.27 15.26
N HIS A 353 10.14 12.08 16.17
CA HIS A 353 11.13 13.10 16.53
C HIS A 353 12.49 12.97 15.82
N SER A 354 12.89 11.77 15.39
CA SER A 354 14.26 11.47 14.93
C SER A 354 14.58 12.06 13.56
N LEU A 355 13.58 12.55 12.84
CA LEU A 355 13.73 13.09 11.50
C LEU A 355 12.95 14.40 11.43
N LYS A 356 13.61 15.46 10.96
CA LYS A 356 12.99 16.75 10.60
C LYS A 356 11.95 16.62 9.46
N LEU A 357 11.49 15.40 9.17
CA LEU A 357 10.43 15.09 8.23
C LEU A 357 9.20 14.81 9.07
N ASN A 358 8.30 15.79 9.12
CA ASN A 358 6.99 15.67 9.72
C ASN A 358 6.12 14.72 8.90
N ASN A 359 6.41 13.41 9.01
CA ASN A 359 5.74 12.39 8.22
C ASN A 359 4.39 12.08 8.84
N MET A 360 3.32 12.48 8.16
CA MET A 360 1.95 12.25 8.62
C MET A 360 1.62 10.76 8.82
N LEU A 361 2.18 9.85 8.03
CA LEU A 361 1.87 8.42 8.12
C LEU A 361 2.26 7.84 9.48
N LEU A 362 3.47 8.17 9.96
CA LEU A 362 3.95 7.69 11.26
C LEU A 362 3.20 8.34 12.42
N HIS A 363 2.78 9.60 12.27
CA HIS A 363 1.93 10.26 13.25
C HIS A 363 0.56 9.59 13.34
N PHE A 364 -0.07 9.27 12.20
CA PHE A 364 -1.36 8.59 12.17
C PHE A 364 -1.25 7.17 12.73
N ALA A 365 -0.22 6.42 12.35
CA ALA A 365 0.03 5.10 12.92
C ALA A 365 0.22 5.14 14.44
N TYR A 366 0.97 6.13 14.95
CA TYR A 366 1.15 6.29 16.39
C TYR A 366 -0.14 6.70 17.10
N ALA A 367 -0.92 7.61 16.50
CA ALA A 367 -2.21 8.03 17.02
C ALA A 367 -3.21 6.86 17.10
N ASP A 368 -3.30 6.05 16.04
CA ASP A 368 -4.15 4.85 15.99
C ASP A 368 -3.69 3.80 17.03
N PHE A 369 -2.37 3.65 17.23
CA PHE A 369 -1.82 2.76 18.26
C PHE A 369 -2.18 3.19 19.70
N GLU A 370 -2.07 4.48 20.03
CA GLU A 370 -2.50 4.99 21.34
C GLU A 370 -4.03 4.96 21.50
N GLU A 371 -4.79 5.12 20.41
CA GLU A 371 -6.25 4.97 20.42
C GLU A 371 -6.67 3.53 20.72
N GLN A 372 -6.03 2.52 20.10
CA GLN A 372 -6.28 1.10 20.41
C GLN A 372 -6.04 0.76 21.89
N ARG A 373 -5.14 1.49 22.53
CA ARG A 373 -4.81 1.35 23.96
C ARG A 373 -5.69 2.21 24.87
N MET A 374 -6.71 2.85 24.31
CA MET A 374 -7.65 3.74 25.01
C MET A 374 -6.94 4.93 25.70
N LYS A 375 -5.82 5.40 25.14
CA LYS A 375 -5.06 6.57 25.63
C LYS A 375 -5.40 7.83 24.83
N PHE A 376 -6.67 8.22 24.90
CA PHE A 376 -7.24 9.33 24.13
C PHE A 376 -6.52 10.67 24.33
N ASP A 377 -6.10 10.98 25.55
CA ASP A 377 -5.35 12.22 25.84
C ASP A 377 -4.04 12.29 25.03
N LYS A 378 -3.31 11.17 24.95
CA LYS A 378 -2.07 11.08 24.18
C LYS A 378 -2.32 11.18 22.69
N THR A 379 -3.36 10.50 22.19
CA THR A 379 -3.76 10.59 20.78
C THR A 379 -4.03 12.03 20.36
N GLN A 380 -4.70 12.82 21.21
CA GLN A 380 -4.92 14.25 20.94
C GLN A 380 -3.62 15.05 20.92
N VAL A 381 -2.68 14.79 21.84
CA VAL A 381 -1.35 15.44 21.83
C VAL A 381 -0.61 15.16 20.51
N ILE A 382 -0.68 13.92 20.00
CA ILE A 382 -0.04 13.54 18.74
C ILE A 382 -0.65 14.28 17.55
N TYR A 383 -1.98 14.36 17.45
CA TYR A 383 -2.65 15.10 16.37
C TYR A 383 -2.42 16.62 16.48
N ASN A 384 -2.49 17.21 17.67
CA ASN A 384 -2.24 18.63 17.88
C ASN A 384 -0.82 19.02 17.46
N ARG A 385 0.19 18.21 17.81
CA ARG A 385 1.57 18.41 17.35
C ARG A 385 1.69 18.49 15.83
N LEU A 386 0.96 17.64 15.11
CA LEU A 386 0.98 17.62 13.65
C LEU A 386 0.28 18.85 13.04
N VAL A 387 -0.80 19.32 13.67
CA VAL A 387 -1.57 20.49 13.24
C VAL A 387 -0.80 21.80 13.51
N GLU A 388 -0.15 21.91 14.67
CA GLU A 388 0.64 23.08 15.08
C GLU A 388 1.96 23.21 14.30
N CYS A 389 2.37 22.16 13.58
CA CYS A 389 3.59 22.16 12.79
C CYS A 389 3.46 23.07 11.56
N ASN A 390 4.32 24.08 11.45
CA ASN A 390 4.27 25.09 10.37
C ASN A 390 4.72 24.56 9.00
N ASP A 391 5.59 23.55 8.96
CA ASP A 391 6.26 23.07 7.73
C ASP A 391 5.38 22.16 6.86
N VAL A 392 4.16 21.84 7.32
CA VAL A 392 3.29 20.84 6.69
C VAL A 392 1.92 21.44 6.39
N ASN A 393 1.32 21.03 5.28
CA ASN A 393 -0.09 21.30 5.01
C ASN A 393 -0.97 20.51 6.00
N PRO A 394 -1.67 21.16 6.94
CA PRO A 394 -2.39 20.47 8.01
C PRO A 394 -3.72 19.85 7.55
N THR A 395 -4.12 20.03 6.28
CA THR A 395 -5.44 19.61 5.77
C THR A 395 -5.72 18.13 6.05
N LEU A 396 -4.79 17.23 5.71
CA LEU A 396 -4.96 15.80 5.95
C LEU A 396 -4.93 15.46 7.45
N ALA A 397 -4.11 16.17 8.22
CA ALA A 397 -4.06 16.01 9.68
C ALA A 397 -5.40 16.37 10.33
N TYR A 398 -6.02 17.50 9.93
CA TYR A 398 -7.35 17.88 10.38
C TYR A 398 -8.42 16.86 9.97
N ILE A 399 -8.39 16.36 8.73
CA ILE A 399 -9.35 15.34 8.27
C ILE A 399 -9.28 14.09 9.16
N GLN A 400 -8.07 13.59 9.42
CA GLN A 400 -7.89 12.41 10.25
C GLN A 400 -8.26 12.68 11.71
N PHE A 401 -7.91 13.86 12.23
CA PHE A 401 -8.23 14.23 13.60
C PHE A 401 -9.75 14.47 13.81
N MET A 402 -10.46 14.98 12.80
CA MET A 402 -11.92 15.06 12.81
C MET A 402 -12.56 13.68 12.84
N LYS A 403 -12.04 12.72 12.06
CA LYS A 403 -12.52 11.33 12.08
C LYS A 403 -12.33 10.69 13.45
N TYR A 404 -11.18 10.93 14.08
CA TYR A 404 -10.90 10.53 15.45
C TYR A 404 -11.93 11.10 16.43
N PHE A 405 -12.09 12.43 16.49
CA PHE A 405 -13.04 13.05 17.43
C PHE A 405 -14.47 12.57 17.23
N ARG A 406 -14.90 12.38 15.98
CA ARG A 406 -16.22 11.81 15.70
C ARG A 406 -16.34 10.43 16.34
N ARG A 407 -15.35 9.55 16.15
CA ARG A 407 -15.37 8.17 16.63
C ARG A 407 -15.31 8.08 18.16
N THR A 408 -14.57 8.94 18.84
CA THR A 408 -14.33 8.86 20.29
C THR A 408 -15.25 9.76 21.11
N GLU A 409 -15.37 11.04 20.76
CA GLU A 409 -16.11 12.06 21.54
C GLU A 409 -17.43 12.50 20.89
N GLY A 410 -17.66 12.12 19.63
CA GLY A 410 -18.88 12.41 18.89
C GLY A 410 -18.81 13.70 18.04
N ILE A 411 -19.96 14.07 17.47
CA ILE A 411 -20.04 15.08 16.42
C ILE A 411 -19.74 16.51 16.91
N LYS A 412 -20.04 16.83 18.18
CA LYS A 412 -19.81 18.18 18.74
C LYS A 412 -18.32 18.52 18.73
N SER A 413 -17.46 17.61 19.20
CA SER A 413 -16.00 17.79 19.17
C SER A 413 -15.46 17.85 17.74
N ALA A 414 -15.97 17.02 16.84
CA ALA A 414 -15.59 17.07 15.42
C ALA A 414 -15.93 18.41 14.75
N ARG A 415 -17.11 18.99 15.03
CA ARG A 415 -17.51 20.34 14.54
C ARG A 415 -16.65 21.45 15.16
N ALA A 416 -16.28 21.33 16.43
CA ALA A 416 -15.37 22.27 17.09
C ALA A 416 -13.98 22.26 16.44
N LEU A 417 -13.46 21.07 16.11
CA LEU A 417 -12.20 20.95 15.37
C LEU A 417 -12.34 21.48 13.93
N PHE A 418 -13.45 21.20 13.25
CA PHE A 418 -13.71 21.77 11.93
C PHE A 418 -13.68 23.30 11.97
N LYS A 419 -14.27 23.93 12.99
CA LYS A 419 -14.19 25.38 13.19
C LYS A 419 -12.72 25.85 13.22
N LYS A 420 -11.86 25.21 14.03
CA LYS A 420 -10.41 25.51 14.06
C LYS A 420 -9.75 25.33 12.70
N ALA A 421 -10.06 24.25 11.98
CA ALA A 421 -9.51 24.00 10.65
C ALA A 421 -9.91 25.07 9.62
N ARG A 422 -11.09 25.69 9.76
CA ARG A 422 -11.52 26.80 8.88
C ARG A 422 -10.79 28.11 9.16
N GLU A 423 -10.38 28.31 10.40
CA GLU A 423 -9.62 29.48 10.87
C GLU A 423 -8.13 29.37 10.47
N ASP A 424 -7.61 28.15 10.26
CA ASP A 424 -6.27 27.95 9.71
C ASP A 424 -6.23 28.26 8.20
N GLY A 425 -5.43 29.28 7.84
CA GLY A 425 -5.25 29.71 6.44
C GLY A 425 -4.51 28.72 5.55
N ARG A 426 -3.81 27.72 6.14
CA ARG A 426 -3.07 26.68 5.40
C ARG A 426 -3.97 25.54 4.91
N CYS A 427 -5.19 25.45 5.43
CA CYS A 427 -6.13 24.39 5.08
C CYS A 427 -6.72 24.57 3.68
N GLU A 428 -6.79 23.46 2.94
CA GLU A 428 -7.43 23.38 1.64
C GLU A 428 -8.89 22.89 1.72
N TYR A 429 -9.59 22.95 0.58
CA TYR A 429 -11.00 22.58 0.47
C TYR A 429 -11.29 21.13 0.89
N HIS A 430 -10.32 20.23 0.86
CA HIS A 430 -10.49 18.82 1.24
C HIS A 430 -11.05 18.64 2.66
N VAL A 431 -10.73 19.53 3.60
CA VAL A 431 -11.28 19.45 4.97
C VAL A 431 -12.79 19.73 5.00
N TYR A 432 -13.28 20.61 4.13
CA TYR A 432 -14.71 20.91 4.00
C TYR A 432 -15.44 19.73 3.37
N VAL A 433 -14.87 19.13 2.34
CA VAL A 433 -15.42 17.92 1.69
C VAL A 433 -15.55 16.78 2.70
N ALA A 434 -14.49 16.54 3.49
CA ALA A 434 -14.51 15.51 4.52
C ALA A 434 -15.55 15.81 5.61
N ALA A 435 -15.68 17.07 6.05
CA ALA A 435 -16.68 17.49 7.01
C ALA A 435 -18.11 17.29 6.49
N ALA A 436 -18.38 17.69 5.24
CA ALA A 436 -19.69 17.52 4.61
C ALA A 436 -20.08 16.04 4.49
N PHE A 437 -19.18 15.19 4.01
CA PHE A 437 -19.42 13.74 3.96
C PHE A 437 -19.58 13.12 5.34
N MET A 438 -18.91 13.64 6.37
CA MET A 438 -19.08 13.17 7.75
C MET A 438 -20.49 13.48 8.27
N GLU A 439 -20.96 14.71 8.07
CA GLU A 439 -22.33 15.13 8.45
C GLU A 439 -23.38 14.31 7.70
N TYR A 440 -23.21 14.15 6.39
CA TYR A 440 -24.13 13.36 5.57
C TYR A 440 -24.13 11.87 5.96
N ARG A 441 -22.97 11.21 5.99
CA ARG A 441 -22.91 9.76 6.15
C ARG A 441 -23.20 9.32 7.59
N CYS A 442 -22.71 10.08 8.57
CA CYS A 442 -22.83 9.73 9.98
C CYS A 442 -24.05 10.36 10.67
N CYS A 443 -24.36 11.62 10.39
CA CYS A 443 -25.47 12.34 11.03
C CYS A 443 -26.75 12.33 10.21
N LYS A 444 -26.69 11.91 8.93
CA LYS A 444 -27.82 11.94 7.99
C LYS A 444 -28.40 13.35 7.82
N ASP A 445 -27.58 14.39 8.03
CA ASP A 445 -27.99 15.79 7.91
C ASP A 445 -27.53 16.36 6.56
N GLU A 446 -28.42 16.26 5.58
CA GLU A 446 -28.21 16.72 4.21
C GLU A 446 -28.15 18.26 4.15
N THR A 447 -28.87 18.94 5.03
CA THR A 447 -28.94 20.41 5.04
C THR A 447 -27.61 21.02 5.47
N VAL A 448 -26.99 20.45 6.50
CA VAL A 448 -25.67 20.89 6.99
C VAL A 448 -24.58 20.52 6.00
N ALA A 449 -24.63 19.32 5.42
CA ALA A 449 -23.67 18.89 4.41
C ALA A 449 -23.68 19.81 3.18
N SER A 450 -24.86 20.13 2.63
CA SER A 450 -25.01 21.07 1.51
C SER A 450 -24.46 22.47 1.86
N LYS A 451 -24.77 23.00 3.04
CA LYS A 451 -24.21 24.28 3.51
C LYS A 451 -22.69 24.27 3.57
N ILE A 452 -22.08 23.17 4.04
CA ILE A 452 -20.61 23.07 4.11
C ILE A 452 -19.99 23.09 2.69
N PHE A 453 -20.59 22.42 1.71
CA PHE A 453 -20.15 22.49 0.32
C PHE A 453 -20.27 23.91 -0.27
N GLU A 454 -21.39 24.59 -0.02
CA GLU A 454 -21.58 25.99 -0.44
C GLU A 454 -20.53 26.92 0.19
N MET A 455 -20.24 26.75 1.48
CA MET A 455 -19.16 27.48 2.15
C MET A 455 -17.79 27.22 1.53
N ALA A 456 -17.51 25.98 1.12
CA ALA A 456 -16.25 25.62 0.46
C ALA A 456 -16.12 26.33 -0.89
N LEU A 457 -17.19 26.35 -1.69
CA LEU A 457 -17.22 27.04 -2.98
C LEU A 457 -17.06 28.56 -2.84
N GLN A 458 -17.65 29.15 -1.80
CA GLN A 458 -17.49 30.58 -1.51
C GLN A 458 -16.04 30.91 -1.15
N LYS A 459 -15.36 30.08 -0.35
CA LYS A 459 -13.99 30.34 0.12
C LYS A 459 -12.92 30.04 -0.94
N PHE A 460 -13.02 28.90 -1.63
CA PHE A 460 -11.95 28.41 -2.53
C PHE A 460 -12.26 28.64 -4.01
N GLY A 461 -13.46 29.12 -4.33
CA GLY A 461 -13.92 29.28 -5.70
C GLY A 461 -14.25 27.94 -6.38
N PRO A 462 -14.59 27.99 -7.67
CA PRO A 462 -14.94 26.81 -8.45
C PRO A 462 -13.67 26.05 -8.86
N LYS A 463 -13.19 25.12 -8.04
CA LYS A 463 -12.13 24.19 -8.44
C LYS A 463 -12.75 22.93 -9.05
N PRO A 464 -12.22 22.37 -10.16
CA PRO A 464 -12.76 21.16 -10.78
C PRO A 464 -12.93 20.03 -9.77
N ASP A 465 -11.87 19.67 -9.04
CA ASP A 465 -11.89 18.60 -8.03
C ASP A 465 -12.95 18.81 -6.93
N LEU A 466 -13.15 20.05 -6.48
CA LEU A 466 -14.14 20.38 -5.44
C LEU A 466 -15.57 20.24 -5.98
N VAL A 467 -15.81 20.71 -7.20
CA VAL A 467 -17.12 20.61 -7.85
C VAL A 467 -17.45 19.16 -8.18
N GLU A 468 -16.47 18.36 -8.57
CA GLU A 468 -16.61 16.90 -8.73
C GLU A 468 -17.01 16.23 -7.42
N CYS A 469 -16.33 16.53 -6.31
CA CYS A 469 -16.69 16.01 -4.99
C CYS A 469 -18.14 16.36 -4.61
N TYR A 470 -18.60 17.56 -4.97
CA TYR A 470 -19.97 17.99 -4.70
C TYR A 470 -20.99 17.32 -5.64
N LEU A 471 -20.67 17.14 -6.92
CA LEU A 471 -21.49 16.35 -7.85
C LEU A 471 -21.64 14.90 -7.37
N ASP A 472 -20.56 14.28 -6.88
CA ASP A 472 -20.60 12.93 -6.32
C ASP A 472 -21.49 12.83 -5.07
N TYR A 473 -21.53 13.89 -4.24
CA TYR A 473 -22.45 13.99 -3.12
C TYR A 473 -23.91 14.10 -3.58
N LEU A 474 -24.22 15.00 -4.53
CA LEU A 474 -25.57 15.15 -5.07
C LEU A 474 -26.07 13.86 -5.76
N LYS A 475 -25.15 13.16 -6.43
CA LYS A 475 -25.40 11.84 -7.01
C LYS A 475 -25.84 10.82 -5.96
N GLN A 476 -25.15 10.78 -4.81
CA GLN A 476 -25.49 9.86 -3.71
C GLN A 476 -26.87 10.14 -3.11
N LEU A 477 -27.30 11.40 -3.15
CA LEU A 477 -28.64 11.82 -2.71
C LEU A 477 -29.74 11.59 -3.74
N ASN A 478 -29.37 11.24 -4.98
CA ASN A 478 -30.29 11.19 -6.12
C ASN A 478 -31.08 12.52 -6.31
N ILE A 479 -30.44 13.65 -5.99
CA ILE A 479 -31.04 14.99 -6.11
C ILE A 479 -30.64 15.59 -7.44
N HIS A 480 -31.64 16.00 -8.22
CA HIS A 480 -31.45 16.79 -9.44
C HIS A 480 -30.72 18.10 -9.13
N LEU A 481 -30.07 18.67 -10.13
CA LEU A 481 -29.32 19.91 -10.00
C LEU A 481 -30.27 21.13 -9.90
N GLU A 482 -31.05 21.21 -8.83
CA GLU A 482 -32.06 22.25 -8.59
C GLU A 482 -31.44 23.58 -8.12
N ASN A 483 -30.24 23.51 -7.53
CA ASN A 483 -29.55 24.71 -7.04
C ASN A 483 -28.97 25.51 -8.22
N THR A 484 -29.67 26.58 -8.61
CA THR A 484 -29.28 27.50 -9.69
C THR A 484 -27.86 28.07 -9.52
N ASN A 485 -27.42 28.29 -8.27
CA ASN A 485 -26.07 28.80 -8.00
C ASN A 485 -25.00 27.74 -8.24
N PHE A 486 -25.28 26.47 -7.90
CA PHE A 486 -24.34 25.39 -8.20
C PHE A 486 -24.33 25.05 -9.70
N ARG A 487 -25.48 25.08 -10.36
CA ARG A 487 -25.58 24.95 -11.82
C ARG A 487 -24.72 26.00 -12.52
N SER A 488 -24.83 27.27 -12.13
CA SER A 488 -24.02 28.34 -12.73
C SER A 488 -22.52 28.17 -12.47
N VAL A 489 -22.13 27.62 -11.30
CA VAL A 489 -20.74 27.24 -10.99
C VAL A 489 -20.23 26.15 -11.94
N VAL A 490 -21.02 25.10 -12.18
CA VAL A 490 -20.68 24.03 -13.14
C VAL A 490 -20.57 24.61 -14.55
N GLU A 491 -21.54 25.41 -14.99
CA GLU A 491 -21.53 26.04 -16.32
C GLU A 491 -20.32 26.95 -16.52
N ARG A 492 -19.93 27.72 -15.50
CA ARG A 492 -18.74 28.57 -15.57
C ARG A 492 -17.45 27.75 -15.71
N LEU A 493 -17.35 26.62 -15.01
CA LEU A 493 -16.21 25.71 -15.14
C LEU A 493 -16.10 25.10 -16.54
N LEU A 494 -17.24 24.67 -17.10
CA LEU A 494 -17.30 24.08 -18.45
C LEU A 494 -16.90 25.08 -19.54
N ASN A 495 -17.10 26.39 -19.30
CA ASN A 495 -16.77 27.47 -20.23
C ASN A 495 -15.44 28.18 -19.89
N THR A 496 -14.63 27.65 -18.97
CA THR A 496 -13.36 28.27 -18.59
C THR A 496 -12.29 27.97 -19.65
N GLU A 497 -11.82 28.99 -20.38
CA GLU A 497 -10.85 28.86 -21.48
C GLU A 497 -9.44 28.43 -21.04
N ASN A 498 -9.09 28.64 -19.77
CA ASN A 498 -7.75 28.37 -19.23
C ASN A 498 -7.58 26.95 -18.63
N LEU A 499 -8.58 26.07 -18.70
CA LEU A 499 -8.46 24.72 -18.14
C LEU A 499 -7.71 23.79 -19.13
N PRO A 500 -6.70 23.02 -18.69
CA PRO A 500 -6.09 22.01 -19.54
C PRO A 500 -7.14 21.05 -20.10
N ILE A 501 -7.07 20.76 -21.40
CA ILE A 501 -8.06 19.95 -22.14
C ILE A 501 -8.31 18.58 -21.47
N ASN A 502 -7.29 17.98 -20.86
CA ASN A 502 -7.41 16.71 -20.14
C ASN A 502 -8.29 16.81 -18.88
N GLN A 503 -8.12 17.87 -18.08
CA GLN A 503 -8.94 18.11 -16.89
C GLN A 503 -10.37 18.48 -17.27
N LEU A 504 -10.54 19.25 -18.34
CA LEU A 504 -11.85 19.58 -18.89
C LEU A 504 -12.61 18.33 -19.34
N LEU A 505 -11.92 17.40 -20.01
CA LEU A 505 -12.47 16.12 -20.46
C LEU A 505 -12.90 15.23 -19.28
N GLU A 506 -12.07 15.10 -18.26
CA GLU A 506 -12.42 14.36 -17.04
C GLU A 506 -13.63 14.96 -16.33
N PHE A 507 -13.68 16.29 -16.23
CA PHE A 507 -14.81 17.00 -15.65
C PHE A 507 -16.09 16.79 -16.46
N TRP A 508 -16.05 16.90 -17.80
CA TRP A 508 -17.17 16.56 -18.68
C TRP A 508 -17.64 15.12 -18.50
N ASN A 509 -16.71 14.16 -18.37
CA ASN A 509 -17.04 12.76 -18.18
C ASN A 509 -17.79 12.53 -16.86
N LYS A 510 -17.32 13.14 -15.77
CA LYS A 510 -17.99 13.06 -14.47
C LYS A 510 -19.35 13.76 -14.47
N TYR A 511 -19.46 14.92 -15.11
CA TYR A 511 -20.72 15.63 -15.24
C TYR A 511 -21.75 14.86 -16.08
N CYS A 512 -21.34 14.31 -17.23
CA CYS A 512 -22.21 13.44 -18.03
C CYS A 512 -22.67 12.20 -17.25
N ASN A 513 -21.78 11.58 -16.47
CA ASN A 513 -22.13 10.45 -15.61
C ASN A 513 -23.16 10.84 -14.54
N TYR A 514 -22.99 12.00 -13.90
CA TYR A 514 -23.96 12.53 -12.95
C TYR A 514 -25.34 12.70 -13.62
N VAL A 515 -25.40 13.39 -14.77
CA VAL A 515 -26.65 13.65 -15.50
C VAL A 515 -27.28 12.36 -16.04
N GLN A 516 -26.50 11.36 -16.43
CA GLN A 516 -27.03 10.05 -16.81
C GLN A 516 -27.67 9.30 -15.64
N CYS A 517 -27.15 9.47 -14.42
CA CYS A 517 -27.67 8.77 -13.25
C CYS A 517 -28.90 9.45 -12.66
N VAL A 518 -28.92 10.79 -12.64
CA VAL A 518 -29.95 11.56 -11.93
C VAL A 518 -30.84 12.33 -12.89
N GLY A 519 -30.32 12.83 -14.01
CA GLY A 519 -31.01 13.75 -14.92
C GLY A 519 -32.13 13.12 -15.76
N ASN A 520 -32.98 13.98 -16.31
CA ASN A 520 -34.07 13.57 -17.21
C ASN A 520 -33.58 13.39 -18.66
N SER A 521 -34.41 12.81 -19.54
CA SER A 521 -34.02 12.52 -20.93
C SER A 521 -33.66 13.78 -21.74
N GLU A 522 -34.18 14.96 -21.39
CA GLU A 522 -33.91 16.21 -22.10
C GLU A 522 -32.58 16.82 -21.66
N GLU A 523 -32.31 16.83 -20.35
CA GLU A 523 -31.04 17.25 -19.75
C GLU A 523 -29.87 16.41 -20.24
N ILE A 524 -30.06 15.09 -20.34
CA ILE A 524 -29.05 14.18 -20.90
C ILE A 524 -28.73 14.59 -22.35
N LYS A 525 -29.75 14.81 -23.19
CA LYS A 525 -29.54 15.22 -24.58
C LYS A 525 -28.81 16.55 -24.69
N ASP A 526 -29.24 17.56 -23.93
CA ASP A 526 -28.63 18.90 -23.93
C ASP A 526 -27.15 18.85 -23.51
N VAL A 527 -26.84 18.25 -22.37
CA VAL A 527 -25.47 18.15 -21.85
C VAL A 527 -24.56 17.41 -22.83
N PHE A 528 -25.07 16.38 -23.49
CA PHE A 528 -24.32 15.57 -24.43
C PHE A 528 -24.04 16.35 -25.73
N GLN A 529 -25.02 17.11 -26.21
CA GLN A 529 -24.83 18.01 -27.36
C GLN A 529 -23.82 19.11 -27.04
N ARG A 530 -23.87 19.69 -25.83
CA ARG A 530 -22.92 20.73 -25.39
C ARG A 530 -21.49 20.19 -25.27
N ARG A 531 -21.30 19.01 -24.67
CA ARG A 531 -20.00 18.31 -24.65
C ARG A 531 -19.48 18.08 -26.07
N GLY A 532 -20.33 17.60 -26.98
CA GLY A 532 -19.99 17.38 -28.39
C GLY A 532 -19.50 18.65 -29.09
N LYS A 533 -20.23 19.78 -28.93
CA LYS A 533 -19.85 21.09 -29.49
C LYS A 533 -18.53 21.61 -28.92
N CYS A 534 -18.30 21.47 -27.61
CA CYS A 534 -17.06 21.85 -26.95
C CYS A 534 -15.86 21.05 -27.49
N LEU A 535 -16.00 19.73 -27.61
CA LEU A 535 -14.92 18.87 -28.08
C LEU A 535 -14.67 18.98 -29.58
N GLN A 536 -15.70 19.29 -30.38
CA GLN A 536 -15.53 19.57 -31.81
C GLN A 536 -14.63 20.80 -32.06
N LYS A 537 -14.70 21.83 -31.20
CA LYS A 537 -13.79 22.98 -31.28
C LYS A 537 -12.32 22.61 -31.06
N HIS A 538 -12.04 21.63 -30.19
CA HIS A 538 -10.67 21.23 -29.86
C HIS A 538 -10.08 20.19 -30.81
N TYR A 539 -10.89 19.24 -31.30
CA TYR A 539 -10.41 18.10 -32.09
C TYR A 539 -10.77 18.18 -33.59
N GLY A 540 -11.52 19.20 -34.02
CA GLY A 540 -11.83 19.49 -35.44
C GLY A 540 -12.74 18.48 -36.16
N VAL A 541 -12.95 17.27 -35.62
CA VAL A 541 -13.73 16.19 -36.25
C VAL A 541 -14.71 15.58 -35.26
N LYS A 542 -15.93 15.24 -35.71
CA LYS A 542 -16.87 14.41 -34.95
C LYS A 542 -16.24 13.03 -34.73
N SER A 543 -15.74 12.80 -33.52
CA SER A 543 -15.03 11.57 -33.14
C SER A 543 -15.99 10.49 -32.67
N SER A 544 -15.94 9.30 -33.28
CA SER A 544 -16.69 8.12 -32.84
C SER A 544 -16.25 7.62 -31.46
N GLY A 545 -14.97 7.83 -31.13
CA GLY A 545 -14.38 7.50 -29.84
C GLY A 545 -15.00 8.27 -28.69
N LEU A 546 -15.31 9.56 -28.86
CA LEU A 546 -15.89 10.38 -27.78
C LEU A 546 -17.27 9.87 -27.33
N TYR A 547 -18.00 9.21 -28.24
CA TYR A 547 -19.27 8.55 -27.95
C TYR A 547 -19.08 7.19 -27.28
N ILE A 548 -18.08 6.42 -27.72
CA ILE A 548 -17.69 5.17 -27.05
C ILE A 548 -17.33 5.42 -25.59
N ASP A 549 -16.60 6.52 -25.30
CA ASP A 549 -16.25 6.92 -23.93
C ASP A 549 -17.47 7.27 -23.08
N LEU A 550 -18.49 7.85 -23.71
CA LEU A 550 -19.71 8.33 -23.07
C LEU A 550 -20.65 7.19 -22.67
N CYS A 551 -20.69 6.14 -23.47
CA CYS A 551 -21.44 4.91 -23.19
C CYS A 551 -20.64 3.90 -22.38
N ARG A 552 -19.39 4.23 -22.00
CA ARG A 552 -18.55 3.34 -21.21
C ARG A 552 -19.10 3.24 -19.80
N TYR A 553 -19.24 2.00 -19.32
CA TYR A 553 -19.54 1.70 -17.92
C TYR A 553 -18.43 0.84 -17.33
N GLY A 554 -17.55 1.44 -16.53
CA GLY A 554 -16.34 0.77 -16.04
C GLY A 554 -15.44 0.32 -17.20
N THR A 555 -15.27 -1.00 -17.35
CA THR A 555 -14.50 -1.62 -18.46
C THR A 555 -15.37 -2.03 -19.66
N LEU A 556 -16.69 -1.87 -19.55
CA LEU A 556 -17.65 -2.23 -20.61
C LEU A 556 -17.74 -1.09 -21.62
N LEU A 557 -17.61 -1.46 -22.89
CA LEU A 557 -17.70 -0.54 -24.03
C LEU A 557 -18.88 -0.95 -24.92
N PRO A 558 -19.53 0.00 -25.59
CA PRO A 558 -20.65 -0.27 -26.51
C PRO A 558 -20.22 -0.97 -27.82
N CYS A 559 -18.96 -1.41 -27.93
CA CYS A 559 -18.40 -2.07 -29.10
C CYS A 559 -17.37 -3.13 -28.66
N SER A 560 -17.13 -4.10 -29.54
CA SER A 560 -16.14 -5.15 -29.26
C SER A 560 -14.71 -4.62 -29.30
N TYR A 561 -13.81 -5.22 -28.51
CA TYR A 561 -12.38 -4.90 -28.50
C TYR A 561 -11.71 -5.00 -29.88
N LYS A 562 -12.29 -5.79 -30.81
CA LYS A 562 -11.82 -5.92 -32.20
C LYS A 562 -12.22 -4.76 -33.10
N GLN A 563 -13.33 -4.07 -32.80
CA GLN A 563 -13.83 -2.92 -33.56
C GLN A 563 -13.18 -1.61 -33.11
N LEU A 564 -12.68 -1.55 -31.88
CA LEU A 564 -12.03 -0.38 -31.29
C LEU A 564 -10.85 0.19 -32.11
N PRO A 565 -9.94 -0.60 -32.70
CA PRO A 565 -8.88 -0.10 -33.58
C PRO A 565 -9.38 0.60 -34.86
N ALA A 566 -10.58 0.25 -35.34
CA ALA A 566 -11.19 0.91 -36.49
C ALA A 566 -11.82 2.27 -36.13
N THR A 567 -11.93 2.56 -34.84
CA THR A 567 -12.39 3.85 -34.32
C THR A 567 -11.22 4.73 -33.90
N ASP A 568 -11.48 6.00 -33.68
CA ASP A 568 -10.54 6.96 -33.12
C ASP A 568 -10.47 6.92 -31.58
N TYR A 569 -11.16 5.99 -30.92
CA TYR A 569 -11.17 5.86 -29.45
C TYR A 569 -9.77 5.73 -28.85
N LEU A 570 -8.91 4.92 -29.45
CA LEU A 570 -7.53 4.68 -28.96
C LEU A 570 -6.58 5.86 -29.21
N LYS A 571 -7.00 6.84 -30.04
CA LYS A 571 -6.24 8.05 -30.37
C LYS A 571 -6.64 9.24 -29.48
N LEU A 572 -7.68 9.10 -28.67
CA LEU A 572 -8.06 10.12 -27.71
C LEU A 572 -7.00 10.21 -26.61
N GLU A 573 -6.41 11.40 -26.44
CA GLU A 573 -5.48 11.71 -25.34
C GLU A 573 -6.19 11.74 -23.97
N SER A 574 -7.52 11.64 -23.99
CA SER A 574 -8.46 12.01 -22.92
C SER A 574 -8.52 11.09 -21.70
N SER A 575 -7.66 10.07 -21.57
CA SER A 575 -7.62 9.33 -20.30
C SER A 575 -6.28 8.67 -20.02
N LYS A 576 -5.50 9.33 -19.16
CA LYS A 576 -4.44 8.67 -18.38
C LYS A 576 -5.04 7.89 -17.21
N ASN A 577 -6.17 7.20 -17.42
CA ASN A 577 -6.77 6.32 -16.43
C ASN A 577 -6.18 4.92 -16.55
N GLU A 578 -5.90 4.27 -15.42
CA GLU A 578 -5.38 2.88 -15.39
C GLU A 578 -6.26 1.93 -16.21
N ILE A 579 -7.58 2.13 -16.18
CA ILE A 579 -8.57 1.39 -16.96
C ILE A 579 -8.31 1.51 -18.47
N PHE A 580 -7.93 2.70 -18.96
CA PHE A 580 -7.65 2.92 -20.38
C PHE A 580 -6.31 2.31 -20.78
N ALA A 581 -5.31 2.32 -19.90
CA ALA A 581 -4.04 1.62 -20.11
C ALA A 581 -4.26 0.09 -20.19
N GLU A 582 -5.11 -0.46 -19.31
CA GLU A 582 -5.50 -1.87 -19.33
C GLU A 582 -6.28 -2.23 -20.61
N LEU A 583 -7.22 -1.37 -21.03
CA LEU A 583 -7.96 -1.53 -22.28
C LEU A 583 -7.02 -1.48 -23.50
N LYS A 584 -6.08 -0.53 -23.53
CA LYS A 584 -5.09 -0.40 -24.60
C LYS A 584 -4.17 -1.62 -24.67
N ALA A 585 -3.74 -2.15 -23.53
CA ALA A 585 -2.97 -3.39 -23.45
C ALA A 585 -3.77 -4.59 -23.98
N LYS A 586 -5.04 -4.75 -23.57
CA LYS A 586 -5.94 -5.81 -24.05
C LYS A 586 -6.16 -5.73 -25.56
N VAL A 587 -6.36 -4.52 -26.11
CA VAL A 587 -6.53 -4.33 -27.57
C VAL A 587 -5.22 -4.60 -28.32
N GLN A 588 -4.06 -4.20 -27.79
CA GLN A 588 -2.77 -4.47 -28.42
C GLN A 588 -2.47 -5.98 -28.49
N ILE A 589 -2.86 -6.74 -27.47
CA ILE A 589 -2.77 -8.21 -27.46
C ILE A 589 -3.66 -8.80 -28.56
N ILE A 590 -4.90 -8.32 -28.70
CA ILE A 590 -5.85 -8.80 -29.73
C ILE A 590 -5.39 -8.44 -31.16
N VAL A 591 -4.77 -7.28 -31.36
CA VAL A 591 -4.30 -6.81 -32.68
C VAL A 591 -2.97 -7.45 -33.10
N SER A 592 -2.18 -7.96 -32.16
CA SER A 592 -0.89 -8.62 -32.42
C SER A 592 -1.00 -10.10 -32.76
N ASP A 593 -2.20 -10.66 -32.71
CA ASP A 593 -2.51 -11.99 -33.23
C ASP A 593 -2.42 -11.98 -34.78
N LYS A 594 -1.22 -12.31 -35.28
CA LYS A 594 -0.82 -12.24 -36.71
C LYS A 594 -1.44 -13.33 -37.59
N THR A 595 -2.37 -14.13 -37.07
CA THR A 595 -2.87 -15.33 -37.74
C THR A 595 -4.01 -15.08 -38.75
N LYS A 596 -4.46 -13.82 -38.94
CA LYS A 596 -5.54 -13.51 -39.89
C LYS A 596 -5.16 -12.42 -40.91
N PRO A 597 -5.46 -12.62 -42.20
CA PRO A 597 -5.21 -11.63 -43.25
C PRO A 597 -6.00 -10.35 -42.97
N LYS A 598 -5.36 -9.20 -43.18
CA LYS A 598 -6.00 -7.89 -43.04
C LYS A 598 -6.60 -7.47 -44.39
N PRO A 599 -7.91 -7.17 -44.48
CA PRO A 599 -8.49 -6.61 -45.69
C PRO A 599 -7.96 -5.20 -45.94
N ASP A 600 -7.88 -4.83 -47.22
CA ASP A 600 -7.49 -3.48 -47.66
C ASP A 600 -8.59 -2.47 -47.29
N VAL A 601 -8.22 -1.49 -46.46
CA VAL A 601 -9.14 -0.47 -45.92
C VAL A 601 -8.99 0.88 -46.63
N SER A 602 -8.21 0.96 -47.71
CA SER A 602 -7.94 2.21 -48.43
C SER A 602 -9.18 2.83 -49.09
N GLY A 603 -10.25 2.04 -49.32
CA GLY A 603 -11.53 2.49 -49.90
C GLY A 603 -12.75 2.47 -48.95
N MET A 604 -12.60 2.08 -47.67
CA MET A 604 -13.74 1.93 -46.77
C MET A 604 -14.14 3.25 -46.09
N GLN A 605 -15.42 3.62 -46.19
CA GLN A 605 -15.99 4.70 -45.38
C GLN A 605 -16.00 4.32 -43.89
N ARG A 606 -15.83 5.32 -43.01
CA ARG A 606 -15.82 5.11 -41.55
C ARG A 606 -17.12 4.44 -41.09
N PHE A 607 -16.99 3.32 -40.38
CA PHE A 607 -18.11 2.66 -39.73
C PHE A 607 -18.72 3.55 -38.63
N VAL A 608 -20.00 3.91 -38.80
CA VAL A 608 -20.79 4.62 -37.78
C VAL A 608 -21.75 3.62 -37.15
N PRO A 609 -21.57 3.24 -35.87
CA PRO A 609 -22.46 2.27 -35.22
C PRO A 609 -23.89 2.81 -35.14
N LYS A 610 -24.86 2.06 -35.67
CA LYS A 610 -26.30 2.32 -35.53
C LYS A 610 -26.75 1.88 -34.14
N LEU A 611 -26.57 2.73 -33.13
CA LEU A 611 -27.21 2.54 -31.81
C LEU A 611 -28.55 3.29 -31.78
N PRO A 612 -29.58 2.83 -31.03
CA PRO A 612 -30.90 3.47 -30.97
C PRO A 612 -30.89 4.93 -30.51
N LEU A 613 -29.83 5.35 -29.81
CA LEU A 613 -29.63 6.75 -29.38
C LEU A 613 -29.14 7.67 -30.53
N TRP A 614 -28.68 7.11 -31.65
CA TRP A 614 -28.15 7.85 -32.81
C TRP A 614 -29.24 8.53 -33.63
N SER A 615 -30.42 7.92 -33.72
CA SER A 615 -31.58 8.50 -34.44
C SER A 615 -32.13 9.75 -33.75
N CYS A 616 -31.92 9.91 -32.44
CA CYS A 616 -32.39 11.07 -31.68
C CYS A 616 -31.50 12.32 -31.80
N LEU A 617 -30.36 12.23 -32.48
CA LEU A 617 -29.36 13.32 -32.61
C LEU A 617 -29.20 13.83 -34.05
N ARG A 618 -29.98 13.33 -35.02
CA ARG A 618 -30.05 13.88 -36.38
C ARG A 618 -31.29 14.79 -36.50
N GLU A 619 -31.08 16.08 -36.33
CA GLU A 619 -31.85 17.07 -37.08
C GLU A 619 -30.96 17.51 -38.24
N TYR A 620 -31.40 17.25 -39.47
CA TYR A 620 -30.73 17.73 -40.67
C TYR A 620 -31.06 19.22 -40.86
N PRO A 621 -30.09 20.09 -41.19
CA PRO A 621 -30.39 21.32 -41.90
C PRO A 621 -30.69 20.96 -43.36
N GLU A 622 -31.86 21.35 -43.85
CA GLU A 622 -32.20 21.32 -45.27
C GLU A 622 -31.35 22.38 -45.99
N ASP A 623 -30.34 21.95 -46.74
CA ASP A 623 -29.73 22.77 -47.78
C ASP A 623 -29.78 21.99 -49.09
N GLY A 624 -30.50 22.56 -50.06
CA GLY A 624 -30.80 21.94 -51.34
C GLY A 624 -29.61 21.83 -52.28
N ASN A 625 -29.41 20.64 -52.84
CA ASN A 625 -29.12 20.38 -54.26
C ASN A 625 -28.77 18.90 -54.45
N GLY A 626 -29.32 18.26 -55.49
CA GLY A 626 -28.78 17.01 -56.01
C GLY A 626 -29.80 15.94 -56.38
N GLN A 627 -30.68 16.22 -57.35
CA GLN A 627 -31.36 15.19 -58.14
C GLN A 627 -30.32 14.41 -58.97
N VAL A 628 -29.81 13.27 -58.48
CA VAL A 628 -29.11 12.27 -59.33
C VAL A 628 -29.32 10.82 -58.87
N GLU A 629 -29.70 10.53 -57.62
CA GLU A 629 -29.77 9.13 -57.12
C GLU A 629 -31.16 8.45 -57.16
N LYS A 630 -31.93 8.62 -58.25
CA LYS A 630 -33.25 7.97 -58.38
C LYS A 630 -33.43 7.03 -59.57
N GLU A 631 -32.41 6.80 -60.38
CA GLU A 631 -32.53 5.94 -61.57
C GLU A 631 -31.78 4.59 -61.47
N LEU A 632 -31.07 4.30 -60.37
CA LEU A 632 -30.32 3.04 -60.22
C LEU A 632 -31.03 1.93 -59.42
N TYR A 633 -32.20 2.21 -58.83
CA TYR A 633 -32.93 1.26 -57.96
C TYR A 633 -34.22 0.72 -58.58
N ARG A 634 -34.42 0.92 -59.88
CA ARG A 634 -35.64 0.49 -60.59
C ARG A 634 -35.44 -0.75 -61.45
N GLU A 635 -34.20 -1.20 -61.64
CA GLU A 635 -33.88 -2.39 -62.46
C GLU A 635 -33.72 -3.66 -61.60
N GLU A 636 -33.41 -3.55 -60.31
CA GLU A 636 -33.28 -4.72 -59.40
C GLU A 636 -34.63 -5.24 -58.85
N GLU A 637 -35.70 -4.43 -58.85
CA GLU A 637 -37.04 -4.83 -58.37
C GLU A 637 -37.88 -5.59 -59.43
N ASP A 638 -37.48 -5.54 -60.70
CA ASP A 638 -38.18 -6.19 -61.81
C ASP A 638 -37.61 -7.60 -62.10
N GLU A 639 -36.34 -7.88 -61.76
CA GLU A 639 -35.72 -9.22 -61.88
C GLU A 639 -36.18 -10.19 -60.76
N GLU A 640 -36.51 -9.69 -59.55
CA GLU A 640 -37.04 -10.54 -58.47
C GLU A 640 -38.52 -10.93 -58.65
N ARG A 641 -39.26 -10.32 -59.60
CA ARG A 641 -40.67 -10.65 -59.88
C ARG A 641 -40.87 -11.78 -60.88
N GLU A 642 -39.90 -12.08 -61.74
CA GLU A 642 -40.05 -13.16 -62.73
C GLU A 642 -39.67 -14.56 -62.19
N GLU A 643 -39.02 -14.65 -61.02
CA GLU A 643 -38.67 -15.94 -60.41
C GLU A 643 -39.76 -16.54 -59.48
N GLU A 644 -40.79 -15.77 -59.10
CA GLU A 644 -41.86 -16.26 -58.20
C GLU A 644 -43.11 -16.84 -58.91
N GLU A 645 -43.25 -16.72 -60.24
CA GLU A 645 -44.44 -17.23 -60.99
C GLU A 645 -44.34 -18.69 -61.47
N GLY A 646 -43.30 -19.44 -61.06
CA GLY A 646 -42.93 -20.70 -61.68
C GLY A 646 -43.00 -21.96 -60.82
N ARG A 647 -43.99 -22.15 -59.94
CA ARG A 647 -44.33 -23.51 -59.39
C ARG A 647 -45.65 -23.52 -58.62
N GLY A 648 -46.71 -23.94 -59.31
CA GLY A 648 -47.99 -24.28 -58.71
C GLY A 648 -47.99 -25.64 -58.00
N GLU A 649 -48.73 -25.65 -56.88
CA GLU A 649 -49.69 -26.67 -56.42
C GLU A 649 -49.18 -28.07 -56.02
N GLU A 650 -49.16 -28.34 -54.72
CA GLU A 650 -49.91 -29.44 -54.09
C GLU A 650 -50.23 -29.10 -52.60
N GLU A 651 -51.48 -29.37 -52.24
CA GLU A 651 -52.31 -29.15 -51.03
C GLU A 651 -51.59 -29.39 -49.67
N GLU A 652 -51.82 -28.64 -48.56
CA GLU A 652 -53.05 -28.54 -47.74
C GLU A 652 -52.97 -27.32 -46.75
N GLU A 653 -54.08 -26.60 -46.57
CA GLU A 653 -54.32 -25.54 -45.55
C GLU A 653 -54.22 -26.10 -44.10
N VAL A 654 -53.75 -25.38 -43.07
CA VAL A 654 -54.55 -24.45 -42.25
C VAL A 654 -53.66 -23.71 -41.21
N LEU A 655 -53.84 -22.37 -41.16
CA LEU A 655 -53.59 -21.35 -40.12
C LEU A 655 -52.19 -21.07 -39.52
N ARG A 656 -51.74 -19.85 -39.84
CA ARG A 656 -50.81 -19.00 -39.08
C ARG A 656 -51.27 -18.78 -37.63
N VAL A 657 -50.33 -18.91 -36.68
CA VAL A 657 -50.27 -18.05 -35.49
C VAL A 657 -48.85 -17.51 -35.37
N LYS A 658 -48.70 -16.18 -35.51
CA LYS A 658 -47.52 -15.44 -35.06
C LYS A 658 -47.40 -15.62 -33.54
N GLY A 659 -46.35 -16.29 -33.06
CA GLY A 659 -45.99 -16.32 -31.66
C GLY A 659 -44.83 -15.36 -31.40
N GLU A 660 -45.10 -14.25 -30.72
CA GLU A 660 -44.07 -13.49 -30.00
C GLU A 660 -43.54 -14.40 -28.87
N GLU A 661 -42.27 -14.81 -28.93
CA GLU A 661 -41.63 -15.45 -27.78
C GLU A 661 -41.36 -14.38 -26.71
N GLU A 662 -42.28 -14.26 -25.75
CA GLU A 662 -42.08 -13.45 -24.54
C GLU A 662 -40.95 -14.06 -23.68
N VAL A 663 -39.77 -13.43 -23.75
CA VAL A 663 -38.60 -13.73 -22.93
C VAL A 663 -38.88 -13.41 -21.44
N ILE A 664 -38.62 -14.38 -20.55
CA ILE A 664 -38.72 -14.20 -19.09
C ILE A 664 -37.85 -13.00 -18.66
N PRO A 665 -38.37 -12.04 -17.86
CA PRO A 665 -37.57 -10.94 -17.33
C PRO A 665 -36.36 -11.43 -16.53
N LEU A 666 -35.17 -10.90 -16.82
CA LEU A 666 -33.86 -11.27 -16.23
C LEU A 666 -33.82 -11.31 -14.69
N HIS A 667 -34.76 -10.63 -14.01
CA HIS A 667 -34.90 -10.66 -12.56
C HIS A 667 -35.56 -11.94 -12.02
N ALA A 668 -36.50 -12.55 -12.75
CA ALA A 668 -37.14 -13.81 -12.36
C ALA A 668 -36.17 -14.99 -12.49
N ALA A 669 -35.33 -14.99 -13.53
CA ALA A 669 -34.25 -15.96 -13.70
C ALA A 669 -33.25 -15.93 -12.54
N HIS A 670 -32.83 -14.74 -12.05
CA HIS A 670 -31.88 -14.61 -10.93
C HIS A 670 -32.39 -15.23 -9.63
N HIS A 671 -33.70 -15.17 -9.39
CA HIS A 671 -34.29 -15.64 -8.14
C HIS A 671 -34.49 -17.16 -8.14
N ILE A 672 -34.82 -17.76 -9.30
CA ILE A 672 -34.89 -19.23 -9.46
C ILE A 672 -33.55 -19.87 -9.11
N THR A 673 -32.42 -19.26 -9.52
CA THR A 673 -31.07 -19.76 -9.21
C THR A 673 -30.69 -19.63 -7.73
N TYR A 674 -31.32 -18.72 -7.00
CA TYR A 674 -31.12 -18.52 -5.56
C TYR A 674 -31.93 -19.50 -4.70
N CYS A 675 -33.06 -19.99 -5.22
CA CYS A 675 -33.92 -20.97 -4.57
C CYS A 675 -33.47 -22.42 -4.77
N LEU A 676 -32.51 -22.68 -5.66
CA LEU A 676 -31.96 -24.02 -5.86
C LEU A 676 -30.98 -24.38 -4.73
N PRO A 677 -31.10 -25.58 -4.11
CA PRO A 677 -30.23 -26.00 -3.01
C PRO A 677 -28.75 -26.03 -3.43
N LYS A 678 -27.84 -25.82 -2.48
CA LYS A 678 -26.40 -26.05 -2.70
C LYS A 678 -26.17 -27.55 -2.94
N PRO A 679 -25.20 -27.94 -3.80
CA PRO A 679 -24.90 -29.35 -4.00
C PRO A 679 -24.46 -29.99 -2.68
N SER A 680 -25.27 -30.91 -2.18
CA SER A 680 -24.97 -31.83 -1.08
C SER A 680 -24.92 -33.26 -1.64
N ALA A 681 -24.21 -34.16 -0.96
CA ALA A 681 -23.91 -35.52 -1.42
C ALA A 681 -25.12 -36.49 -1.51
N SER A 682 -26.35 -35.98 -1.58
CA SER A 682 -27.60 -36.76 -1.69
C SER A 682 -28.44 -36.21 -2.85
N PRO A 683 -29.20 -37.06 -3.57
CA PRO A 683 -30.03 -36.62 -4.69
C PRO A 683 -31.03 -35.57 -4.20
N ILE A 684 -31.07 -34.43 -4.90
CA ILE A 684 -31.86 -33.26 -4.53
C ILE A 684 -33.20 -33.35 -5.28
N GLU A 685 -34.29 -33.66 -4.59
CA GLU A 685 -35.65 -33.45 -5.13
C GLU A 685 -36.09 -32.02 -4.85
N VAL A 686 -36.35 -31.24 -5.92
CA VAL A 686 -36.83 -29.86 -5.81
C VAL A 686 -38.16 -29.74 -6.55
N ASN A 687 -39.19 -29.23 -5.86
CA ASN A 687 -40.55 -29.08 -6.41
C ASN A 687 -40.71 -27.70 -7.08
N ALA A 688 -40.96 -27.69 -8.40
CA ALA A 688 -41.13 -26.46 -9.20
C ALA A 688 -42.30 -25.58 -8.72
N GLU A 689 -43.32 -26.18 -8.10
CA GLU A 689 -44.51 -25.47 -7.61
C GLU A 689 -44.22 -24.66 -6.33
N GLU A 690 -43.25 -25.10 -5.53
CA GLU A 690 -42.82 -24.42 -4.31
C GLU A 690 -42.00 -23.15 -4.60
N ILE A 691 -41.21 -23.18 -5.68
CA ILE A 691 -40.45 -22.02 -6.18
C ILE A 691 -41.40 -20.98 -6.76
N LEU A 692 -42.39 -21.41 -7.54
CA LEU A 692 -43.41 -20.52 -8.10
C LEU A 692 -44.23 -19.82 -7.00
N ASN A 693 -44.62 -20.56 -5.96
CA ASN A 693 -45.33 -20.00 -4.81
C ASN A 693 -44.46 -19.00 -4.01
N SER A 694 -43.15 -19.24 -3.93
CA SER A 694 -42.21 -18.32 -3.26
C SER A 694 -42.05 -17.01 -4.04
N LEU A 695 -42.02 -17.07 -5.37
CA LEU A 695 -41.98 -15.89 -6.23
C LEU A 695 -43.25 -15.03 -6.12
N CYS A 696 -44.43 -15.66 -6.02
CA CYS A 696 -45.71 -14.96 -5.86
C CYS A 696 -45.84 -14.26 -4.49
N ARG A 697 -45.20 -14.78 -3.42
CA ARG A 697 -45.20 -14.15 -2.09
C ARG A 697 -44.34 -12.87 -2.01
N ILE A 698 -43.24 -12.82 -2.75
CA ILE A 698 -42.26 -11.73 -2.68
C ILE A 698 -42.66 -10.54 -3.56
N TYR A 699 -43.44 -10.78 -4.62
CA TYR A 699 -43.89 -9.74 -5.56
C TYR A 699 -45.42 -9.66 -5.69
N PRO A 700 -46.16 -9.22 -4.64
CA PRO A 700 -47.62 -9.26 -4.64
C PRO A 700 -48.24 -8.33 -5.71
N HIS A 701 -47.64 -7.16 -5.93
CA HIS A 701 -48.21 -6.10 -6.75
C HIS A 701 -48.01 -6.27 -8.27
N SER A 702 -46.95 -6.96 -8.71
CA SER A 702 -46.70 -7.29 -10.12
C SER A 702 -47.44 -8.57 -10.54
N ALA A 703 -47.64 -9.52 -9.61
CA ALA A 703 -48.41 -10.74 -9.86
C ALA A 703 -49.93 -10.46 -9.96
N GLN A 704 -50.52 -9.66 -9.06
CA GLN A 704 -51.95 -9.34 -9.09
C GLN A 704 -52.39 -8.55 -10.34
N LYS A 705 -51.49 -7.71 -10.90
CA LYS A 705 -51.79 -6.88 -12.08
C LYS A 705 -51.66 -7.63 -13.40
N LYS A 706 -50.90 -8.72 -13.43
CA LYS A 706 -50.81 -9.65 -14.57
C LYS A 706 -51.86 -10.77 -14.49
N MET A 707 -52.16 -11.29 -13.30
CA MET A 707 -53.17 -12.36 -13.13
C MET A 707 -54.61 -11.91 -13.39
N SER A 708 -54.93 -10.62 -13.25
CA SER A 708 -56.27 -10.08 -13.53
C SER A 708 -56.58 -9.91 -15.03
N LYS A 709 -55.62 -10.19 -15.93
CA LYS A 709 -55.77 -10.06 -17.39
C LYS A 709 -55.72 -11.39 -18.16
N ILE A 710 -55.72 -12.53 -17.47
CA ILE A 710 -55.48 -13.83 -18.11
C ILE A 710 -56.79 -14.61 -18.27
N SER A 711 -57.13 -14.92 -19.51
CA SER A 711 -58.37 -15.60 -19.93
C SER A 711 -58.35 -17.12 -19.75
N ASN A 712 -57.25 -17.73 -19.28
CA ASN A 712 -57.24 -19.15 -18.89
C ASN A 712 -56.09 -19.49 -17.91
N PRO A 713 -56.30 -19.44 -16.59
CA PRO A 713 -55.22 -19.49 -15.59
C PRO A 713 -54.48 -20.84 -15.46
N GLY A 714 -55.05 -21.95 -15.98
CA GLY A 714 -54.41 -23.28 -15.91
C GLY A 714 -53.26 -23.47 -16.91
N SER A 715 -53.46 -23.07 -18.18
CA SER A 715 -52.52 -23.31 -19.28
C SER A 715 -51.19 -22.55 -19.14
N GLU A 716 -51.23 -21.35 -18.60
CA GLU A 716 -50.05 -20.48 -18.49
C GLU A 716 -49.20 -20.81 -17.25
N LYS A 717 -49.83 -21.29 -16.17
CA LYS A 717 -49.13 -21.84 -14.99
C LYS A 717 -48.32 -23.08 -15.36
N ASP A 718 -48.89 -23.97 -16.18
CA ASP A 718 -48.21 -25.19 -16.64
C ASP A 718 -47.05 -24.88 -17.59
N LYS A 719 -47.17 -23.84 -18.43
CA LYS A 719 -46.05 -23.36 -19.27
C LYS A 719 -44.88 -22.83 -18.42
N ILE A 720 -45.17 -22.05 -17.38
CA ILE A 720 -44.15 -21.53 -16.47
C ILE A 720 -43.49 -22.67 -15.68
N LEU A 721 -44.26 -23.65 -15.20
CA LEU A 721 -43.75 -24.83 -14.51
C LEU A 721 -42.84 -25.67 -15.42
N ASN A 722 -43.21 -25.87 -16.69
CA ASN A 722 -42.37 -26.57 -17.66
C ASN A 722 -41.05 -25.83 -17.94
N GLN A 723 -41.09 -24.50 -18.07
CA GLN A 723 -39.87 -23.71 -18.27
C GLN A 723 -38.93 -23.77 -17.06
N ILE A 724 -39.48 -23.76 -15.85
CA ILE A 724 -38.71 -23.96 -14.61
C ILE A 724 -38.09 -25.36 -14.59
N GLY A 725 -38.86 -26.40 -14.94
CA GLY A 725 -38.38 -27.79 -15.01
C GLY A 725 -37.24 -28.00 -16.01
N VAL A 726 -37.31 -27.38 -17.20
CA VAL A 726 -36.24 -27.46 -18.22
C VAL A 726 -34.96 -26.78 -17.73
N ALA A 727 -35.06 -25.61 -17.10
CA ALA A 727 -33.91 -24.91 -16.54
C ALA A 727 -33.23 -25.71 -15.40
N MET A 728 -34.02 -26.42 -14.60
CA MET A 728 -33.52 -27.29 -13.53
C MET A 728 -32.76 -28.50 -14.09
N LYS A 729 -33.30 -29.15 -15.13
CA LYS A 729 -32.64 -30.29 -15.78
C LYS A 729 -31.27 -29.92 -16.35
N LEU A 730 -31.18 -28.80 -17.07
CA LEU A 730 -29.92 -28.30 -17.63
C LEU A 730 -28.88 -27.96 -16.55
N TYR A 731 -29.32 -27.49 -15.38
CA TYR A 731 -28.42 -27.19 -14.26
C TYR A 731 -27.83 -28.47 -13.64
N VAL A 732 -28.67 -29.49 -13.42
CA VAL A 732 -28.25 -30.79 -12.89
C VAL A 732 -27.28 -31.48 -13.85
N ASP A 733 -27.61 -31.54 -15.14
CA ASP A 733 -26.76 -32.14 -16.18
C ASP A 733 -25.37 -31.46 -16.23
N SER A 734 -25.31 -30.14 -15.99
CA SER A 734 -24.03 -29.38 -15.95
C SER A 734 -23.16 -29.70 -14.73
N ILE A 735 -23.77 -30.06 -13.60
CA ILE A 735 -23.05 -30.42 -12.38
C ILE A 735 -22.50 -31.83 -12.51
N GLU A 736 -23.33 -32.78 -12.98
CA GLU A 736 -22.93 -34.17 -13.18
C GLU A 736 -21.78 -34.29 -14.21
N ALA A 737 -21.85 -33.54 -15.31
CA ALA A 737 -20.78 -33.49 -16.30
C ALA A 737 -19.44 -32.96 -15.71
N LYS A 738 -19.52 -32.02 -14.76
CA LYS A 738 -18.35 -31.41 -14.12
C LYS A 738 -17.74 -32.33 -13.05
N GLU A 739 -18.57 -33.06 -12.31
CA GLU A 739 -18.11 -34.06 -11.36
C GLU A 739 -17.48 -35.27 -12.05
N GLU A 740 -18.03 -35.74 -13.18
CA GLU A 740 -17.43 -36.84 -13.96
C GLU A 740 -16.05 -36.43 -14.54
N MET A 741 -15.90 -35.17 -14.96
CA MET A 741 -14.61 -34.62 -15.41
C MET A 741 -13.56 -34.54 -14.29
N GLU A 742 -13.95 -34.07 -13.10
CA GLU A 742 -13.09 -34.06 -11.92
C GLU A 742 -12.72 -35.49 -11.47
N ARG A 743 -13.63 -36.45 -11.62
CA ARG A 743 -13.38 -37.88 -11.35
C ARG A 743 -12.37 -38.47 -12.33
N LYS A 744 -12.45 -38.12 -13.62
CA LYS A 744 -11.47 -38.51 -14.65
C LYS A 744 -10.10 -37.88 -14.42
N LYS A 745 -10.03 -36.61 -14.00
CA LYS A 745 -8.77 -35.94 -13.61
C LYS A 745 -8.11 -36.58 -12.38
N ARG A 746 -8.89 -36.96 -11.36
CA ARG A 746 -8.37 -37.62 -10.15
C ARG A 746 -7.89 -39.04 -10.40
N SER A 747 -8.43 -39.73 -11.40
CA SER A 747 -8.02 -41.10 -11.76
C SER A 747 -6.81 -41.16 -12.72
N GLY A 748 -6.26 -40.01 -13.14
CA GLY A 748 -5.07 -39.95 -14.00
C GLY A 748 -5.31 -40.42 -15.44
N SER A 749 -6.56 -40.55 -15.88
CA SER A 749 -6.95 -41.02 -17.22
C SER A 749 -7.17 -39.90 -18.24
N PHE A 750 -6.81 -38.65 -17.90
CA PHE A 750 -7.06 -37.47 -18.73
C PHE A 750 -5.91 -37.24 -19.72
N SER A 751 -6.15 -37.36 -21.02
CA SER A 751 -5.17 -37.04 -22.07
C SER A 751 -5.33 -35.60 -22.56
N ASP A 752 -4.23 -34.89 -22.82
CA ASP A 752 -4.21 -33.48 -23.26
C ASP A 752 -4.86 -33.22 -24.65
N SER A 753 -5.45 -34.25 -25.28
CA SER A 753 -6.16 -34.17 -26.56
C SER A 753 -7.69 -34.25 -26.46
N GLU A 754 -8.28 -34.39 -25.27
CA GLU A 754 -9.74 -34.34 -25.10
C GLU A 754 -10.21 -32.89 -24.86
N GLU A 755 -10.79 -32.24 -25.88
CA GLU A 755 -11.42 -30.92 -25.77
C GLU A 755 -12.65 -30.95 -24.86
N GLU A 756 -12.89 -29.88 -24.11
CA GLU A 756 -14.14 -29.65 -23.37
C GLU A 756 -15.34 -29.76 -24.33
N PRO A 757 -16.46 -30.41 -23.94
CA PRO A 757 -17.63 -30.48 -24.80
C PRO A 757 -18.15 -29.05 -25.06
N LEU A 758 -18.00 -28.59 -26.30
CA LEU A 758 -18.58 -27.35 -26.80
C LEU A 758 -20.09 -27.52 -26.90
N TYR A 759 -20.81 -27.02 -25.90
CA TYR A 759 -22.22 -26.65 -26.10
C TYR A 759 -22.30 -25.55 -27.16
N THR A 760 -23.38 -25.52 -27.94
CA THR A 760 -23.55 -24.51 -28.99
C THR A 760 -23.66 -23.11 -28.38
N SER A 761 -23.30 -22.07 -29.16
CA SER A 761 -23.23 -20.66 -28.70
C SER A 761 -24.52 -20.14 -28.07
N GLU A 762 -25.68 -20.75 -28.34
CA GLU A 762 -26.96 -20.39 -27.73
C GLU A 762 -27.19 -21.01 -26.34
N GLU A 763 -26.65 -22.21 -26.08
CA GLU A 763 -26.78 -22.92 -24.80
C GLU A 763 -25.82 -22.34 -23.75
N LEU A 764 -24.59 -22.00 -24.17
CA LEU A 764 -23.60 -21.32 -23.33
C LEU A 764 -23.98 -19.86 -22.99
N ALA A 765 -24.75 -19.18 -23.85
CA ALA A 765 -25.22 -17.82 -23.57
C ALA A 765 -26.20 -17.78 -22.38
N LYS A 766 -26.98 -18.85 -22.17
CA LYS A 766 -27.92 -18.97 -21.04
C LYS A 766 -27.22 -19.28 -19.71
N VAL A 767 -26.06 -19.94 -19.73
CA VAL A 767 -25.34 -20.39 -18.52
C VAL A 767 -24.17 -19.44 -18.13
N ASN A 768 -23.47 -18.81 -19.08
CA ASN A 768 -22.26 -18.02 -18.80
C ASN A 768 -22.49 -16.67 -18.11
N VAL A 769 -23.72 -16.16 -18.07
CA VAL A 769 -24.06 -14.97 -17.28
C VAL A 769 -23.98 -15.28 -15.77
N TYR A 770 -24.15 -16.55 -15.37
CA TYR A 770 -24.29 -16.94 -13.96
C TYR A 770 -22.98 -17.29 -13.26
N HIS A 771 -22.02 -17.92 -13.94
CA HIS A 771 -20.81 -18.40 -13.26
C HIS A 771 -19.78 -17.29 -12.96
N LYS A 772 -19.67 -16.26 -13.81
CA LYS A 772 -18.75 -15.12 -13.63
C LYS A 772 -19.16 -14.18 -12.49
N ARG A 773 -20.45 -14.07 -12.18
CA ARG A 773 -20.94 -13.18 -11.11
C ARG A 773 -20.73 -13.76 -9.71
N ARG A 774 -20.82 -15.08 -9.55
CA ARG A 774 -20.57 -15.78 -8.27
C ARG A 774 -19.09 -15.72 -7.83
N GLN A 775 -18.15 -15.68 -8.79
CA GLN A 775 -16.73 -15.42 -8.50
C GLN A 775 -16.48 -13.95 -8.13
N MET A 776 -17.10 -13.00 -8.84
CA MET A 776 -16.94 -11.57 -8.52
C MET A 776 -17.53 -11.17 -7.15
N GLN A 777 -18.63 -11.78 -6.71
CA GLN A 777 -19.23 -11.46 -5.40
C GLN A 777 -18.48 -12.07 -4.20
N ARG A 778 -17.71 -13.16 -4.37
CA ARG A 778 -16.83 -13.66 -3.29
C ARG A 778 -15.66 -12.73 -3.01
N THR A 779 -15.24 -11.94 -3.98
CA THR A 779 -14.18 -10.93 -3.82
C THR A 779 -14.67 -9.56 -3.33
N ILE A 780 -15.99 -9.34 -3.24
CA ILE A 780 -16.56 -8.02 -2.92
C ILE A 780 -17.32 -8.00 -1.58
N ASN A 781 -17.62 -9.15 -0.97
CA ASN A 781 -18.26 -9.20 0.36
C ASN A 781 -17.33 -9.74 1.45
N LEU A 782 -16.65 -8.82 2.13
CA LEU A 782 -16.43 -8.88 3.57
C LEU A 782 -16.68 -7.47 4.13
N PRO A 783 -17.71 -7.32 4.97
CA PRO A 783 -17.45 -6.98 6.36
C PRO A 783 -18.12 -7.94 7.35
N SER A 784 -17.43 -8.12 8.49
CA SER A 784 -17.80 -8.75 9.76
C SER A 784 -19.21 -8.35 10.26
N MET A 785 -19.96 -9.07 11.11
CA MET A 785 -19.75 -10.15 12.08
C MET A 785 -21.10 -10.88 12.23
N ALA A 786 -21.09 -12.18 12.54
CA ALA A 786 -22.12 -12.79 13.37
C ALA A 786 -21.46 -13.86 14.25
N THR A 787 -21.21 -13.49 15.49
CA THR A 787 -20.99 -14.38 16.62
C THR A 787 -22.29 -15.12 16.91
N ALA A 788 -22.31 -16.43 16.66
CA ALA A 788 -23.09 -17.42 17.42
C ALA A 788 -22.59 -18.83 17.02
N LEU A 789 -21.98 -19.50 18.00
CA LEU A 789 -21.23 -20.77 17.98
C LEU A 789 -19.79 -20.69 17.50
#